data_AF-A0A966Y7E9-F1
#
_entry.id   AF-A0A966Y7E9-F1
#
_cell.length_a   1.000
_cell.length_b   1.000
_cell.length_c   1.000
_cell.angle_alpha   90.00
_cell.angle_beta   90.00
_cell.angle_gamma   90.00
#
_symmetry.space_group_name_H-M   'P 1'
#
loop_
_entity.id
_entity.type
_entity.pdbx_description
1 polymer ?
#
loop_
_entity_poly.entity_id
_entity_poly.type
_entity_poly.pdbx_seq_one_letter_code
_entity_poly.pdbx_strand_id
1 'polypeptide(L)'
;MKPGEIVTAPGELELNKGRNPITVEVANTGDRPIQVGSHYHFFETNDALKFDRKRTKGMRLDIAAGTAVRFEPGQSRTVRLTPYLGGRESYGFQAKVSGKLGPIAKVGPSNEGATRISRSAYAGMFGPTTGDRVRLADTDLFVEVEKDHTTYGEEVKFGGGKVIRDGMGQSQRTRAQGAVDTVITNALIVDHWGIVKADIGLKGGLIVAIGKAGNPDVQPGVDIIIGPGTEAIAGEGRIITAGGIDCHIHFIAPQQIDDALYSGVTTMLGGGTGPAHGTLATTVTPGPWHMGRMLQAAEGLPMNLGFFGKGNTSKPAGIKEQIEGGACGLKLHEDWGTTPAAIDNCLTVADRFDVQVAIHTDTLNESGFVETTRAAFKGRAIATFHTEGAGGGHAPDIIRLCGEKNVLPSSTNPTMPYTVNTVDEHLDMLMVCHHLDARIPEDVAFAESRIRRETIAAEDILHDLGAFSMMSSDSQAMGRVGEVVIRTWQTADKMKKQRGRLKEEKGDNDNVRVKRYVAKYTINPAITHGIARHVGSVEVGKRADLVMWSPAFFGAKPDMVLIGGSIVAAPMGDPNASIPTPQPVHYRPMFGAFGRSLVMSPALFVSQAAIAKGVAKKWGLSRPLLAVKGTRKIGKKDMVHNALCPKIEVDPETYEVRANGELLTCEPATVLPMAQRYFLF
;
A
#
# COMPACT_ATOMS: atom_id res chain seq x y z
N MET A 1 -17.15 14.25 -14.31
CA MET A 1 -16.21 13.92 -13.21
C MET A 1 -14.81 13.78 -13.82
N LYS A 2 -13.77 14.30 -13.15
CA LYS A 2 -12.37 14.28 -13.62
C LYS A 2 -11.56 13.30 -12.74
N PRO A 3 -11.09 12.16 -13.28
CA PRO A 3 -10.34 11.19 -12.49
C PRO A 3 -9.06 11.79 -11.90
N GLY A 4 -8.80 11.55 -10.62
CA GLY A 4 -7.58 12.01 -9.96
C GLY A 4 -7.48 13.52 -9.76
N GLU A 5 -8.60 14.26 -9.82
CA GLU A 5 -8.56 15.72 -9.70
C GLU A 5 -8.00 16.19 -8.36
N ILE A 6 -7.17 17.23 -8.41
CA ILE A 6 -6.66 17.92 -7.23
C ILE A 6 -7.48 19.19 -7.04
N VAL A 7 -8.16 19.29 -5.90
CA VAL A 7 -8.93 20.46 -5.46
C VAL A 7 -8.12 21.18 -4.40
N THR A 8 -7.45 22.27 -4.79
CA THR A 8 -6.61 23.03 -3.86
C THR A 8 -7.45 23.93 -2.96
N ALA A 9 -7.01 24.09 -1.71
CA ALA A 9 -7.54 25.16 -0.86
C ALA A 9 -7.32 26.54 -1.53
N PRO A 10 -8.15 27.56 -1.24
CA PRO A 10 -7.96 28.89 -1.80
C PRO A 10 -6.69 29.57 -1.27
N GLY A 11 -6.17 30.51 -2.05
CA GLY A 11 -5.07 31.40 -1.64
C GLY A 11 -3.68 30.98 -2.12
N GLU A 12 -2.68 31.57 -1.49
CA GLU A 12 -1.26 31.44 -1.84
C GLU A 12 -0.43 30.95 -0.65
N LEU A 13 0.67 30.28 -0.97
CA LEU A 13 1.67 29.83 -0.02
C LEU A 13 2.85 30.80 -0.03
N GLU A 14 3.32 31.18 1.15
CA GLU A 14 4.54 31.95 1.32
C GLU A 14 5.75 31.01 1.27
N LEU A 15 6.67 31.26 0.34
CA LEU A 15 7.91 30.51 0.21
C LEU A 15 9.01 31.11 1.08
N ASN A 16 9.93 30.27 1.55
CA ASN A 16 11.15 30.69 2.24
C ASN A 16 10.88 31.59 3.47
N LYS A 17 9.73 31.37 4.13
CA LYS A 17 9.24 32.17 5.25
C LYS A 17 10.29 32.36 6.34
N GLY A 18 10.33 33.55 6.94
CA GLY A 18 11.22 33.88 8.05
C GLY A 18 12.69 34.11 7.65
N ARG A 19 12.97 34.28 6.37
CA ARG A 19 14.31 34.65 5.86
C ARG A 19 14.38 36.14 5.54
N ASN A 20 15.59 36.68 5.52
CA ASN A 20 15.89 38.06 5.17
C ASN A 20 16.45 38.12 3.74
N PRO A 21 15.60 38.26 2.72
CA PRO A 21 16.05 38.32 1.35
C PRO A 21 16.71 39.66 1.01
N ILE A 22 17.51 39.65 -0.05
CA ILE A 22 18.17 40.83 -0.60
C ILE A 22 17.86 40.91 -2.09
N THR A 23 17.98 42.11 -2.64
CA THR A 23 17.83 42.37 -4.06
C THR A 23 19.18 42.76 -4.66
N VAL A 24 19.50 42.17 -5.83
CA VAL A 24 20.77 42.37 -6.54
C VAL A 24 20.49 42.52 -8.03
N GLU A 25 21.02 43.58 -8.64
CA GLU A 25 21.04 43.73 -10.10
C GLU A 25 22.16 42.86 -10.70
N VAL A 26 21.81 42.09 -11.72
CA VAL A 26 22.68 41.09 -12.34
C VAL A 26 22.65 41.27 -13.85
N ALA A 27 23.82 41.53 -14.43
CA ALA A 27 24.01 41.70 -15.87
C ALA A 27 24.78 40.51 -16.45
N ASN A 28 24.30 39.95 -17.57
CA ASN A 28 25.06 38.97 -18.34
C ASN A 28 25.95 39.68 -19.37
N THR A 29 27.24 39.76 -19.08
CA THR A 29 28.26 40.31 -19.99
C THR A 29 28.89 39.26 -20.90
N GLY A 30 28.37 38.02 -20.89
CA GLY A 30 28.79 36.94 -21.76
C GLY A 30 28.10 36.99 -23.13
N ASP A 31 28.56 36.12 -24.02
CA ASP A 31 28.08 35.93 -25.39
C ASP A 31 27.00 34.84 -25.52
N ARG A 32 26.66 34.17 -24.41
CA ARG A 32 25.72 33.06 -24.35
C ARG A 32 24.71 33.21 -23.21
N PRO A 33 23.54 32.58 -23.33
CA PRO A 33 22.56 32.56 -22.25
C PRO A 33 23.08 31.84 -21.01
N ILE A 34 22.74 32.37 -19.84
CA ILE A 34 23.08 31.80 -18.53
C ILE A 34 21.81 31.60 -17.73
N GLN A 35 21.60 30.40 -17.19
CA GLN A 35 20.41 30.09 -16.39
C GLN A 35 20.83 29.56 -15.01
N VAL A 36 20.29 30.18 -13.95
CA VAL A 36 20.64 29.87 -12.57
C VAL A 36 19.44 29.27 -11.86
N GLY A 37 19.60 28.05 -11.32
CA GLY A 37 18.54 27.33 -10.59
C GLY A 37 18.32 27.86 -9.18
N SER A 38 17.11 27.63 -8.65
CA SER A 38 16.63 28.08 -7.33
C SER A 38 17.62 27.87 -6.18
N HIS A 39 18.26 26.70 -6.12
CA HIS A 39 19.12 26.29 -5.01
C HIS A 39 20.62 26.40 -5.29
N TYR A 40 21.01 27.03 -6.41
CA TYR A 40 22.43 27.26 -6.71
C TYR A 40 23.00 28.36 -5.82
N HIS A 41 24.22 28.17 -5.31
CA HIS A 41 24.88 29.18 -4.47
C HIS A 41 25.23 30.38 -5.34
N PHE A 42 24.54 31.50 -5.16
CA PHE A 42 24.56 32.61 -6.11
C PHE A 42 25.94 33.28 -6.23
N PHE A 43 26.78 33.20 -5.20
CA PHE A 43 28.17 33.63 -5.24
C PHE A 43 29.02 32.87 -6.26
N GLU A 44 28.67 31.62 -6.51
CA GLU A 44 29.41 30.69 -7.35
C GLU A 44 28.95 30.72 -8.82
N THR A 45 28.00 31.59 -9.18
CA THR A 45 27.48 31.63 -10.56
C THR A 45 28.56 32.08 -11.54
N ASN A 46 28.36 31.77 -12.83
CA ASN A 46 29.26 32.09 -13.93
C ASN A 46 29.86 33.51 -13.82
N ASP A 47 31.15 33.67 -14.13
CA ASP A 47 31.88 34.94 -14.04
C ASP A 47 31.46 35.99 -15.07
N ALA A 48 30.78 35.56 -16.14
CA ALA A 48 30.11 36.45 -17.08
C ALA A 48 28.87 37.15 -16.49
N LEU A 49 28.37 36.70 -15.33
CA LEU A 49 27.37 37.46 -14.58
C LEU A 49 28.06 38.51 -13.69
N LYS A 50 27.80 39.78 -13.95
CA LYS A 50 28.28 40.94 -13.20
C LYS A 50 27.23 41.42 -12.21
N PHE A 51 27.63 41.47 -10.94
CA PHE A 51 26.83 41.92 -9.79
C PHE A 51 27.75 42.08 -8.57
N ASP A 52 27.23 42.61 -7.45
CA ASP A 52 27.97 42.63 -6.18
C ASP A 52 28.07 41.22 -5.59
N ARG A 53 29.12 40.50 -5.99
CA ARG A 53 29.33 39.11 -5.62
C ARG A 53 29.54 38.92 -4.12
N LYS A 54 30.23 39.83 -3.43
CA LYS A 54 30.50 39.69 -1.99
C LYS A 54 29.21 39.62 -1.17
N ARG A 55 28.18 40.39 -1.56
CA ARG A 55 26.85 40.39 -0.92
C ARG A 55 26.05 39.10 -1.11
N THR A 56 26.40 38.24 -2.07
CA THR A 56 25.63 37.02 -2.38
C THR A 56 26.23 35.75 -1.80
N LYS A 57 27.31 35.86 -0.99
CA LYS A 57 27.89 34.71 -0.28
C LYS A 57 26.88 34.10 0.70
N GLY A 58 26.63 32.80 0.57
CA GLY A 58 25.63 32.05 1.33
C GLY A 58 24.19 32.35 0.95
N MET A 59 23.93 32.89 -0.25
CA MET A 59 22.61 33.22 -0.77
C MET A 59 22.27 32.35 -1.98
N ARG A 60 20.98 32.13 -2.21
CA ARG A 60 20.40 31.45 -3.38
C ARG A 60 19.20 32.24 -3.91
N LEU A 61 18.67 31.91 -5.09
CA LEU A 61 17.48 32.60 -5.61
C LEU A 61 16.26 32.35 -4.71
N ASP A 62 15.49 33.42 -4.46
CA ASP A 62 14.23 33.37 -3.69
C ASP A 62 13.04 33.13 -4.63
N ILE A 63 13.01 31.95 -5.22
CA ILE A 63 12.01 31.50 -6.20
C ILE A 63 11.53 30.09 -5.84
N ALA A 64 10.47 29.60 -6.50
CA ALA A 64 9.95 28.25 -6.29
C ALA A 64 11.04 27.18 -6.52
N ALA A 65 11.06 26.15 -5.66
CA ALA A 65 12.04 25.08 -5.73
C ALA A 65 12.04 24.39 -7.11
N GLY A 66 13.23 24.15 -7.66
CA GLY A 66 13.38 23.59 -8.99
C GLY A 66 13.08 24.54 -10.15
N THR A 67 12.73 25.81 -9.93
CA THR A 67 12.69 26.81 -11.01
C THR A 67 14.07 27.43 -11.21
N ALA A 68 14.19 28.28 -12.24
CA ALA A 68 15.44 28.95 -12.58
C ALA A 68 15.16 30.32 -13.19
N VAL A 69 16.19 31.16 -13.18
CA VAL A 69 16.18 32.51 -13.73
C VAL A 69 17.19 32.58 -14.87
N ARG A 70 16.73 32.95 -16.07
CA ARG A 70 17.49 32.91 -17.33
C ARG A 70 17.90 34.29 -17.81
N PHE A 71 19.20 34.52 -18.00
CA PHE A 71 19.82 35.76 -18.47
C PHE A 71 20.29 35.58 -19.91
N GLU A 72 19.69 36.31 -20.85
CA GLU A 72 20.19 36.37 -22.23
C GLU A 72 21.46 37.24 -22.31
N PRO A 73 22.31 37.08 -23.34
CA PRO A 73 23.47 37.94 -23.56
C PRO A 73 23.09 39.43 -23.54
N GLY A 74 23.82 40.25 -22.79
CA GLY A 74 23.58 41.69 -22.64
C GLY A 74 22.40 42.06 -21.74
N GLN A 75 21.64 41.10 -21.21
CA GLN A 75 20.50 41.37 -20.35
C GLN A 75 20.95 41.73 -18.92
N SER A 76 20.39 42.82 -18.38
CA SER A 76 20.40 43.13 -16.95
C SER A 76 19.04 42.84 -16.33
N ARG A 77 19.03 42.26 -15.14
CA ARG A 77 17.83 42.01 -14.35
C ARG A 77 18.13 42.10 -12.87
N THR A 78 17.20 42.67 -12.14
CA THR A 78 17.13 42.58 -10.69
C THR A 78 16.59 41.21 -10.25
N VAL A 79 17.33 40.52 -9.38
CA VAL A 79 16.90 39.26 -8.77
C VAL A 79 16.85 39.36 -7.26
N ARG A 80 15.97 38.55 -6.67
CA ARG A 80 15.84 38.39 -5.24
C ARG A 80 16.55 37.13 -4.77
N LEU A 81 17.33 37.26 -3.70
CA LEU A 81 18.12 36.19 -3.11
C LEU A 81 17.75 35.99 -1.65
N THR A 82 17.69 34.74 -1.20
CA THR A 82 17.42 34.36 0.18
C THR A 82 18.60 33.54 0.73
N PRO A 83 18.96 33.67 2.02
CA PRO A 83 20.08 32.93 2.59
C PRO A 83 19.83 31.41 2.60
N TYR A 84 20.90 30.64 2.44
CA TYR A 84 20.93 29.26 2.91
C TYR A 84 20.75 29.19 4.42
N LEU A 85 20.09 28.14 4.89
CA LEU A 85 19.95 27.81 6.30
C LEU A 85 20.71 26.52 6.59
N GLY A 86 20.25 25.71 7.55
CA GLY A 86 20.92 24.48 7.95
C GLY A 86 22.28 24.74 8.61
N GLY A 87 23.27 23.88 8.31
CA GLY A 87 24.64 24.00 8.81
C GLY A 87 25.42 25.21 8.26
N ARG A 88 24.90 25.86 7.21
CA ARG A 88 25.55 26.94 6.46
C ARG A 88 26.95 26.57 6.00
N GLU A 89 27.07 25.41 5.36
CA GLU A 89 28.29 24.98 4.67
C GLU A 89 28.01 24.83 3.17
N SER A 90 28.93 25.30 2.33
CA SER A 90 28.81 25.22 0.87
C SER A 90 29.99 24.45 0.31
N TYR A 91 29.71 23.48 -0.57
CA TYR A 91 30.68 22.64 -1.24
C TYR A 91 30.28 22.47 -2.72
N GLY A 92 31.24 22.22 -3.60
CA GLY A 92 30.99 22.02 -5.04
C GLY A 92 31.04 23.33 -5.84
N PHE A 93 30.14 23.49 -6.81
CA PHE A 93 30.03 24.66 -7.68
C PHE A 93 31.33 25.00 -8.44
N GLN A 94 31.87 26.22 -8.32
CA GLN A 94 33.18 26.62 -8.84
C GLN A 94 34.29 26.55 -7.77
N ALA A 95 33.98 26.00 -6.59
CA ALA A 95 34.87 25.92 -5.44
C ALA A 95 35.44 27.27 -4.97
N LYS A 96 34.78 28.41 -5.27
CA LYS A 96 35.19 29.72 -4.74
C LYS A 96 34.93 29.82 -3.23
N VAL A 97 34.01 29.00 -2.74
CA VAL A 97 33.69 28.74 -1.34
C VAL A 97 33.63 27.23 -1.16
N SER A 98 34.38 26.72 -0.20
CA SER A 98 34.38 25.30 0.20
C SER A 98 34.47 25.22 1.71
N GLY A 99 33.32 25.09 2.38
CA GLY A 99 33.18 25.07 3.83
C GLY A 99 32.21 26.12 4.37
N LYS A 100 32.46 26.55 5.61
CA LYS A 100 31.54 27.40 6.38
C LYS A 100 31.29 28.77 5.74
N LEU A 101 30.03 29.15 5.65
CA LEU A 101 29.56 30.42 5.08
C LEU A 101 29.57 31.58 6.08
N GLY A 102 29.78 31.31 7.36
CA GLY A 102 29.68 32.31 8.44
C GLY A 102 28.23 32.74 8.73
N PRO A 103 28.03 33.74 9.61
CA PRO A 103 26.70 34.19 9.99
C PRO A 103 25.93 34.75 8.80
N ILE A 104 24.60 34.73 8.89
CA ILE A 104 23.75 35.44 7.92
C ILE A 104 24.09 36.93 8.04
N ALA A 105 24.60 37.53 6.96
CA ALA A 105 24.91 38.95 6.96
C ALA A 105 23.64 39.75 7.30
N LYS A 106 23.76 40.73 8.21
CA LYS A 106 22.70 41.72 8.45
C LYS A 106 22.63 42.62 7.22
N VAL A 107 21.83 42.23 6.24
CA VAL A 107 21.57 43.05 5.06
C VAL A 107 20.21 43.71 5.24
N GLY A 108 20.10 45.00 4.90
CA GLY A 108 18.86 45.77 5.03
C GLY A 108 17.69 45.08 4.30
N PRO A 109 16.45 45.29 4.77
CA PRO A 109 15.28 44.57 4.26
C PRO A 109 15.10 44.80 2.76
N SER A 110 14.65 43.78 2.03
CA SER A 110 14.10 43.99 0.68
C SER A 110 12.84 44.84 0.79
N ASN A 111 12.69 45.83 -0.10
CA ASN A 111 11.45 46.62 -0.17
C ASN A 111 10.27 45.84 -0.80
N GLU A 112 10.48 44.58 -1.19
CA GLU A 112 9.49 43.70 -1.79
C GLU A 112 8.88 42.73 -0.75
N GLY A 113 7.56 42.52 -0.81
CA GLY A 113 6.83 41.58 0.05
C GLY A 113 7.24 40.11 -0.17
N ALA A 114 6.80 39.17 0.67
CA ALA A 114 7.25 37.77 0.60
C ALA A 114 7.04 37.09 -0.77
N THR A 115 7.94 36.19 -1.19
CA THR A 115 7.75 35.37 -2.39
C THR A 115 6.58 34.42 -2.18
N ARG A 116 5.59 34.46 -3.07
CA ARG A 116 4.37 33.65 -2.97
C ARG A 116 4.15 32.79 -4.21
N ILE A 117 3.42 31.70 -4.03
CA ILE A 117 2.97 30.82 -5.10
C ILE A 117 1.50 30.45 -4.86
N SER A 118 0.69 30.45 -5.92
CA SER A 118 -0.69 29.97 -5.80
C SER A 118 -0.70 28.48 -5.46
N ARG A 119 -1.66 28.01 -4.67
CA ARG A 119 -1.76 26.58 -4.32
C ARG A 119 -1.90 25.68 -5.55
N SER A 120 -2.60 26.14 -6.59
CA SER A 120 -2.71 25.41 -7.87
C SER A 120 -1.36 25.24 -8.56
N ALA A 121 -0.54 26.30 -8.65
CA ALA A 121 0.81 26.21 -9.21
C ALA A 121 1.71 25.33 -8.35
N TYR A 122 1.60 25.42 -7.02
CA TYR A 122 2.32 24.55 -6.09
C TYR A 122 1.97 23.08 -6.30
N ALA A 123 0.68 22.75 -6.31
CA ALA A 123 0.21 21.39 -6.52
C ALA A 123 0.65 20.81 -7.88
N GLY A 124 0.66 21.65 -8.93
CA GLY A 124 1.18 21.26 -10.24
C GLY A 124 2.69 20.99 -10.26
N MET A 125 3.46 21.58 -9.34
CA MET A 125 4.91 21.41 -9.27
C MET A 125 5.35 20.30 -8.32
N PHE A 126 4.71 20.17 -7.16
CA PHE A 126 5.16 19.34 -6.05
C PHE A 126 4.09 18.35 -5.58
N GLY A 127 2.91 18.31 -6.21
CA GLY A 127 1.74 17.63 -5.66
C GLY A 127 1.07 18.43 -4.55
N PRO A 128 -0.12 17.99 -4.09
CA PRO A 128 -0.95 18.70 -3.12
C PRO A 128 -0.22 18.88 -1.77
N THR A 129 -0.66 19.86 -0.99
CA THR A 129 -0.22 20.11 0.39
C THR A 129 -1.40 20.26 1.34
N THR A 130 -1.15 20.49 2.63
CA THR A 130 -2.17 20.50 3.69
C THR A 130 -3.42 21.31 3.31
N GLY A 131 -4.58 20.66 3.47
CA GLY A 131 -5.91 21.19 3.13
C GLY A 131 -6.33 21.04 1.67
N ASP A 132 -5.40 20.68 0.76
CA ASP A 132 -5.77 20.30 -0.59
C ASP A 132 -6.37 18.89 -0.60
N ARG A 133 -7.27 18.64 -1.56
CA ARG A 133 -7.98 17.37 -1.70
C ARG A 133 -7.67 16.70 -3.04
N VAL A 134 -7.68 15.38 -3.05
CA VAL A 134 -7.43 14.57 -4.25
C VAL A 134 -8.52 13.52 -4.40
N ARG A 135 -9.15 13.47 -5.57
CA ARG A 135 -10.06 12.39 -5.92
C ARG A 135 -9.28 11.09 -6.15
N LEU A 136 -9.77 9.98 -5.62
CA LEU A 136 -9.19 8.67 -5.85
C LEU A 136 -9.73 8.07 -7.16
N ALA A 137 -8.90 8.03 -8.20
CA ALA A 137 -9.29 7.59 -9.54
C ALA A 137 -10.58 8.29 -10.01
N ASP A 138 -11.54 7.52 -10.53
CA ASP A 138 -12.85 8.00 -10.96
C ASP A 138 -13.96 7.63 -9.96
N THR A 139 -13.61 7.44 -8.69
CA THR A 139 -14.56 7.29 -7.58
C THR A 139 -15.09 8.66 -7.12
N ASP A 140 -16.06 8.67 -6.23
CA ASP A 140 -16.50 9.85 -5.47
C ASP A 140 -15.73 10.06 -4.16
N LEU A 141 -14.64 9.31 -3.91
CA LEU A 141 -13.82 9.44 -2.71
C LEU A 141 -12.78 10.56 -2.88
N PHE A 142 -12.68 11.44 -1.89
CA PHE A 142 -11.69 12.49 -1.80
C PHE A 142 -10.86 12.33 -0.54
N VAL A 143 -9.54 12.35 -0.70
CA VAL A 143 -8.60 12.43 0.42
C VAL A 143 -8.14 13.86 0.59
N GLU A 144 -8.08 14.36 1.82
CA GLU A 144 -7.51 15.66 2.18
C GLU A 144 -6.14 15.47 2.82
N VAL A 145 -5.16 16.26 2.40
CA VAL A 145 -3.82 16.22 3.00
C VAL A 145 -3.88 16.77 4.42
N GLU A 146 -3.63 15.91 5.40
CA GLU A 146 -3.76 16.22 6.83
C GLU A 146 -2.55 16.98 7.36
N LYS A 147 -1.37 16.68 6.79
CA LYS A 147 -0.09 17.25 7.18
C LYS A 147 0.88 17.22 6.01
N ASP A 148 1.72 18.25 5.92
CA ASP A 148 2.87 18.29 5.04
C ASP A 148 4.14 18.44 5.91
N HIS A 149 5.15 17.62 5.64
CA HIS A 149 6.45 17.66 6.31
C HIS A 149 7.42 18.66 5.68
N THR A 150 7.10 19.21 4.51
CA THR A 150 7.98 20.15 3.81
C THR A 150 8.12 21.49 4.54
N THR A 151 9.11 22.25 4.11
CA THR A 151 9.19 23.70 4.36
C THR A 151 9.05 24.39 3.02
N TYR A 152 8.04 25.24 2.83
CA TYR A 152 7.73 25.78 1.51
C TYR A 152 8.92 26.56 0.92
N GLY A 153 9.35 26.18 -0.28
CA GLY A 153 10.53 26.70 -0.98
C GLY A 153 11.81 25.88 -0.77
N GLU A 154 11.75 24.82 0.05
CA GLU A 154 12.82 23.86 0.32
C GLU A 154 12.46 22.42 -0.12
N GLU A 155 11.44 22.28 -0.98
CA GLU A 155 11.07 21.01 -1.60
C GLU A 155 12.26 20.44 -2.37
N VAL A 156 12.46 19.13 -2.28
CA VAL A 156 13.50 18.46 -3.05
C VAL A 156 12.92 17.95 -4.37
N LYS A 157 13.53 18.36 -5.48
CA LYS A 157 13.13 17.98 -6.84
C LYS A 157 14.36 17.66 -7.68
N PHE A 158 14.33 16.50 -8.33
CA PHE A 158 15.38 16.03 -9.22
C PHE A 158 15.23 16.60 -10.65
N GLY A 159 16.35 16.76 -11.36
CA GLY A 159 16.39 17.12 -12.78
C GLY A 159 17.35 18.26 -13.14
N GLY A 160 17.45 18.56 -14.44
CA GLY A 160 18.30 19.62 -14.97
C GLY A 160 18.02 20.99 -14.34
N GLY A 161 19.02 21.56 -13.67
CA GLY A 161 18.91 22.86 -13.00
C GLY A 161 18.01 22.88 -11.75
N LYS A 162 17.61 21.72 -11.22
CA LYS A 162 16.70 21.61 -10.08
C LYS A 162 17.44 21.63 -8.72
N VAL A 163 16.83 21.05 -7.69
CA VAL A 163 17.29 21.14 -6.29
C VAL A 163 18.29 20.05 -5.95
N ILE A 164 18.01 18.79 -6.30
CA ILE A 164 18.88 17.64 -6.00
C ILE A 164 20.08 17.66 -6.95
N ARG A 165 21.12 18.38 -6.55
CA ARG A 165 22.40 18.53 -7.23
C ARG A 165 23.49 18.76 -6.19
N ASP A 166 24.72 18.43 -6.58
CA ASP A 166 25.94 18.58 -5.76
C ASP A 166 26.01 19.93 -5.03
N GLY A 167 26.17 19.88 -3.70
CA GLY A 167 26.28 21.06 -2.85
C GLY A 167 24.98 21.82 -2.57
N MET A 168 23.88 21.42 -3.23
CA MET A 168 22.57 22.06 -3.15
C MET A 168 21.65 21.19 -2.30
N GLY A 169 20.60 20.60 -2.87
CA GLY A 169 19.76 19.61 -2.18
C GLY A 169 20.42 18.25 -1.99
N GLN A 170 21.56 17.99 -2.67
CA GLN A 170 22.40 16.83 -2.41
C GLN A 170 23.59 17.24 -1.53
N SER A 171 23.69 16.61 -0.36
CA SER A 171 24.81 16.77 0.58
C SER A 171 26.06 16.02 0.09
N GLN A 172 27.21 16.39 0.66
CA GLN A 172 28.46 15.65 0.50
C GLN A 172 28.53 14.38 1.38
N ARG A 173 27.56 14.21 2.29
CA ARG A 173 27.53 13.06 3.20
C ARG A 173 27.34 11.76 2.42
N THR A 174 28.22 10.81 2.68
CA THR A 174 28.16 9.47 2.12
C THR A 174 27.04 8.64 2.76
N ARG A 175 26.72 7.50 2.14
CA ARG A 175 25.82 6.48 2.72
C ARG A 175 26.25 6.06 4.13
N ALA A 176 27.56 5.89 4.35
CA ALA A 176 28.12 5.52 5.66
C ALA A 176 27.91 6.62 6.71
N GLN A 177 27.84 7.88 6.28
CA GLN A 177 27.57 9.05 7.11
C GLN A 177 26.07 9.35 7.26
N GLY A 178 25.19 8.46 6.80
CA GLY A 178 23.75 8.55 7.04
C GLY A 178 22.90 8.84 5.81
N ALA A 179 23.47 9.10 4.63
CA ALA A 179 22.66 9.24 3.42
C ALA A 179 21.87 7.96 3.12
N VAL A 180 20.68 8.14 2.52
CA VAL A 180 19.77 7.05 2.14
C VAL A 180 20.15 6.45 0.78
N ASP A 181 19.70 5.23 0.52
CA ASP A 181 19.93 4.53 -0.76
C ASP A 181 19.03 5.11 -1.85
N THR A 182 17.77 5.39 -1.50
CA THR A 182 16.78 6.01 -2.39
C THR A 182 15.95 7.01 -1.59
N VAL A 183 15.56 8.11 -2.22
CA VAL A 183 14.53 9.03 -1.71
C VAL A 183 13.34 9.04 -2.66
N ILE A 184 12.13 8.87 -2.13
CA ILE A 184 10.88 9.17 -2.86
C ILE A 184 10.48 10.59 -2.48
N THR A 185 10.51 11.51 -3.44
CA THR A 185 10.31 12.94 -3.17
C THR A 185 8.85 13.34 -3.23
N ASN A 186 8.39 14.22 -2.35
CA ASN A 186 7.08 14.87 -2.42
C ASN A 186 5.89 13.89 -2.56
N ALA A 187 5.92 12.76 -1.88
CA ALA A 187 4.87 11.74 -1.95
C ALA A 187 3.61 12.15 -1.17
N LEU A 188 2.42 11.98 -1.77
CA LEU A 188 1.17 11.92 -1.00
C LEU A 188 0.99 10.49 -0.46
N ILE A 189 1.31 10.27 0.80
CA ILE A 189 1.14 8.98 1.47
C ILE A 189 -0.33 8.82 1.85
N VAL A 190 -0.95 7.72 1.41
CA VAL A 190 -2.27 7.28 1.87
C VAL A 190 -2.08 5.97 2.61
N ASP A 191 -2.26 6.01 3.93
CA ASP A 191 -2.11 4.84 4.79
C ASP A 191 -3.10 4.87 5.96
N HIS A 192 -3.25 3.77 6.68
CA HIS A 192 -4.22 3.66 7.76
C HIS A 192 -3.99 4.69 8.88
N TRP A 193 -2.73 5.08 9.15
CA TRP A 193 -2.41 6.05 10.21
C TRP A 193 -2.61 7.50 9.76
N GLY A 194 -2.61 7.81 8.46
CA GLY A 194 -2.58 9.19 7.99
C GLY A 194 -2.64 9.37 6.48
N ILE A 195 -3.07 10.57 6.09
CA ILE A 195 -2.97 11.06 4.70
C ILE A 195 -2.02 12.25 4.70
N VAL A 196 -0.75 11.99 4.40
CA VAL A 196 0.36 12.92 4.69
C VAL A 196 1.23 13.14 3.48
N LYS A 197 1.68 14.37 3.28
CA LYS A 197 2.66 14.76 2.29
C LYS A 197 4.06 14.75 2.91
N ALA A 198 4.96 13.95 2.36
CA ALA A 198 6.34 13.82 2.86
C ALA A 198 7.29 13.26 1.80
N ASP A 199 8.59 13.37 2.07
CA ASP A 199 9.62 12.55 1.42
C ASP A 199 9.78 11.23 2.19
N ILE A 200 10.15 10.15 1.49
CA ILE A 200 10.38 8.82 2.07
C ILE A 200 11.83 8.41 1.81
N GLY A 201 12.60 8.17 2.87
CA GLY A 201 13.98 7.70 2.79
C GLY A 201 14.07 6.18 2.92
N LEU A 202 14.71 5.53 1.95
CA LEU A 202 14.90 4.07 1.90
C LEU A 202 16.36 3.70 2.12
N LYS A 203 16.64 2.69 2.96
CA LYS A 203 18.00 2.19 3.16
C LYS A 203 18.00 0.70 3.49
N GLY A 204 18.81 -0.08 2.79
CA GLY A 204 18.91 -1.53 2.98
C GLY A 204 17.57 -2.26 2.78
N GLY A 205 16.73 -1.75 1.89
CA GLY A 205 15.40 -2.27 1.61
C GLY A 205 14.32 -1.98 2.66
N LEU A 206 14.60 -1.08 3.61
CA LEU A 206 13.66 -0.62 4.64
C LEU A 206 13.32 0.86 4.46
N ILE A 207 12.15 1.25 4.95
CA ILE A 207 11.77 2.65 5.18
C ILE A 207 12.50 3.12 6.43
N VAL A 208 13.45 4.06 6.30
CA VAL A 208 14.26 4.52 7.45
C VAL A 208 13.85 5.89 7.97
N ALA A 209 13.13 6.67 7.18
CA ALA A 209 12.57 7.95 7.61
C ALA A 209 11.43 8.40 6.68
N ILE A 210 10.46 9.11 7.25
CA ILE A 210 9.37 9.81 6.56
C ILE A 210 9.38 11.23 7.09
N GLY A 211 9.60 12.21 6.23
CA GLY A 211 9.81 13.58 6.68
C GLY A 211 10.24 14.51 5.56
N LYS A 212 11.15 15.43 5.88
CA LYS A 212 11.74 16.34 4.89
C LYS A 212 13.13 15.85 4.48
N ALA A 213 13.31 15.56 3.20
CA ALA A 213 14.60 15.24 2.63
C ALA A 213 15.39 16.48 2.20
N GLY A 214 16.68 16.29 1.96
CA GLY A 214 17.56 17.32 1.42
C GLY A 214 18.99 17.24 1.91
N ASN A 215 19.61 18.41 1.90
CA ASN A 215 20.97 18.61 2.40
C ASN A 215 20.94 19.43 3.71
N PRO A 216 21.31 18.82 4.86
CA PRO A 216 21.32 19.53 6.14
C PRO A 216 22.33 20.69 6.18
N ASP A 217 23.29 20.74 5.25
CA ASP A 217 24.33 21.76 5.22
C ASP A 217 23.80 23.11 4.72
N VAL A 218 22.72 23.12 3.91
CA VAL A 218 22.14 24.36 3.34
C VAL A 218 20.61 24.50 3.52
N GLN A 219 19.91 23.43 3.90
CA GLN A 219 18.47 23.41 4.09
C GLN A 219 18.12 23.21 5.58
N PRO A 220 17.06 23.86 6.10
CA PRO A 220 16.60 23.65 7.47
C PRO A 220 15.78 22.35 7.59
N GLY A 221 15.76 21.77 8.80
CA GLY A 221 14.81 20.71 9.16
C GLY A 221 14.90 19.44 8.32
N VAL A 222 16.11 19.03 7.90
CA VAL A 222 16.31 17.82 7.09
C VAL A 222 16.33 16.58 7.99
N ASP A 223 15.37 15.69 7.78
CA ASP A 223 15.27 14.36 8.41
C ASP A 223 15.98 13.29 7.57
N ILE A 224 15.94 13.44 6.23
CA ILE A 224 16.43 12.45 5.26
C ILE A 224 17.57 13.06 4.44
N ILE A 225 18.79 12.57 4.65
CA ILE A 225 19.98 13.07 3.95
C ILE A 225 20.03 12.46 2.55
N ILE A 226 20.04 13.32 1.53
CA ILE A 226 20.34 12.95 0.15
C ILE A 226 21.84 13.15 -0.07
N GLY A 227 22.55 12.08 -0.41
CA GLY A 227 24.00 12.08 -0.64
C GLY A 227 24.38 11.66 -2.05
N PRO A 228 25.69 11.55 -2.36
CA PRO A 228 26.16 11.21 -3.71
C PRO A 228 25.75 9.81 -4.20
N GLY A 229 25.41 8.89 -3.28
CA GLY A 229 24.96 7.53 -3.60
C GLY A 229 23.44 7.33 -3.51
N THR A 230 22.66 8.41 -3.40
CA THR A 230 21.21 8.34 -3.25
C THR A 230 20.50 8.41 -4.61
N GLU A 231 19.68 7.41 -4.92
CA GLU A 231 18.74 7.44 -6.06
C GLU A 231 17.51 8.29 -5.75
N ALA A 232 16.85 8.85 -6.77
CA ALA A 232 15.63 9.63 -6.64
C ALA A 232 14.46 8.99 -7.40
N ILE A 233 13.33 8.80 -6.70
CA ILE A 233 12.04 8.47 -7.29
C ILE A 233 11.12 9.69 -7.11
N ALA A 234 10.62 10.25 -8.21
CA ALA A 234 9.78 11.45 -8.17
C ALA A 234 8.33 11.10 -7.77
N GLY A 235 7.96 11.41 -6.53
CA GLY A 235 6.61 11.22 -5.99
C GLY A 235 5.71 12.45 -6.08
N GLU A 236 6.20 13.59 -6.56
CA GLU A 236 5.36 14.78 -6.76
C GLU A 236 4.15 14.49 -7.67
N GLY A 237 2.95 14.77 -7.13
CA GLY A 237 1.69 14.50 -7.83
C GLY A 237 1.30 13.01 -7.86
N ARG A 238 2.02 12.14 -7.13
CA ARG A 238 1.73 10.71 -6.99
C ARG A 238 1.22 10.40 -5.59
N ILE A 239 0.39 9.37 -5.51
CA ILE A 239 -0.02 8.75 -4.24
C ILE A 239 0.90 7.56 -3.98
N ILE A 240 1.36 7.39 -2.74
CA ILE A 240 2.10 6.23 -2.28
C ILE A 240 1.27 5.49 -1.24
N THR A 241 1.15 4.17 -1.41
CA THR A 241 0.56 3.27 -0.41
C THR A 241 1.58 2.19 -0.03
N ALA A 242 1.32 1.49 1.07
CA ALA A 242 1.92 0.17 1.26
C ALA A 242 1.47 -0.76 0.12
N GLY A 243 2.31 -1.73 -0.21
CA GLY A 243 1.89 -2.82 -1.09
C GLY A 243 0.80 -3.66 -0.44
N GLY A 244 -0.20 -4.05 -1.24
CA GLY A 244 -1.32 -4.85 -0.76
C GLY A 244 -0.87 -6.23 -0.29
N ILE A 245 -1.64 -6.79 0.63
CA ILE A 245 -1.47 -8.12 1.21
C ILE A 245 -2.75 -8.90 0.94
N ASP A 246 -2.64 -9.89 0.08
CA ASP A 246 -3.71 -10.86 -0.12
C ASP A 246 -3.44 -12.09 0.73
N CYS A 247 -4.33 -12.38 1.68
CA CYS A 247 -4.16 -13.47 2.62
C CYS A 247 -5.07 -14.68 2.36
N HIS A 248 -5.79 -14.71 1.24
CA HIS A 248 -6.60 -15.87 0.83
C HIS A 248 -6.22 -16.34 -0.58
N ILE A 249 -4.97 -16.80 -0.74
CA ILE A 249 -4.43 -17.23 -2.03
C ILE A 249 -4.51 -18.75 -2.22
N HIS A 250 -5.13 -19.17 -3.31
CA HIS A 250 -4.96 -20.52 -3.84
C HIS A 250 -3.80 -20.53 -4.82
N PHE A 251 -2.68 -21.16 -4.46
CA PHE A 251 -1.49 -21.25 -5.32
C PHE A 251 -1.68 -22.30 -6.43
N ILE A 252 -2.65 -22.04 -7.31
CA ILE A 252 -3.06 -22.88 -8.44
C ILE A 252 -2.08 -22.72 -9.60
N ALA A 253 -1.66 -21.50 -9.89
CA ALA A 253 -0.82 -21.18 -11.03
C ALA A 253 0.16 -20.04 -10.70
N PRO A 254 1.44 -20.11 -11.11
CA PRO A 254 2.43 -19.05 -10.85
C PRO A 254 2.11 -17.73 -11.55
N GLN A 255 1.32 -17.74 -12.62
CA GLN A 255 0.92 -16.56 -13.39
C GLN A 255 0.15 -15.54 -12.54
N GLN A 256 -0.55 -15.99 -11.48
CA GLN A 256 -1.25 -15.12 -10.55
C GLN A 256 -0.32 -14.08 -9.88
N ILE A 257 0.99 -14.34 -9.82
CA ILE A 257 1.98 -13.42 -9.26
C ILE A 257 2.04 -12.12 -10.06
N ASP A 258 1.98 -12.20 -11.39
CA ASP A 258 2.02 -11.04 -12.27
C ASP A 258 0.74 -10.22 -12.11
N ASP A 259 -0.43 -10.86 -12.14
CA ASP A 259 -1.72 -10.19 -11.93
C ASP A 259 -1.83 -9.54 -10.54
N ALA A 260 -1.31 -10.19 -9.50
CA ALA A 260 -1.20 -9.63 -8.16
C ALA A 260 -0.29 -8.40 -8.14
N LEU A 261 0.94 -8.52 -8.63
CA LEU A 261 1.92 -7.42 -8.66
C LEU A 261 1.37 -6.22 -9.44
N TYR A 262 0.83 -6.46 -10.63
CA TYR A 262 0.34 -5.40 -11.51
C TYR A 262 -0.95 -4.75 -11.00
N SER A 263 -1.58 -5.29 -9.95
CA SER A 263 -2.66 -4.64 -9.20
C SER A 263 -2.19 -3.93 -7.92
N GLY A 264 -0.89 -3.98 -7.59
CA GLY A 264 -0.30 -3.37 -6.40
C GLY A 264 -0.22 -4.27 -5.17
N VAL A 265 -0.44 -5.58 -5.29
CA VAL A 265 -0.20 -6.56 -4.21
C VAL A 265 1.29 -6.93 -4.18
N THR A 266 1.88 -6.97 -2.98
CA THR A 266 3.31 -7.31 -2.78
C THR A 266 3.54 -8.45 -1.79
N THR A 267 2.46 -8.95 -1.17
CA THR A 267 2.49 -10.11 -0.28
C THR A 267 1.29 -11.00 -0.55
N MET A 268 1.55 -12.30 -0.69
CA MET A 268 0.54 -13.34 -0.90
C MET A 268 0.69 -14.43 0.16
N LEU A 269 -0.36 -14.65 0.95
CA LEU A 269 -0.46 -15.71 1.94
C LEU A 269 -1.64 -16.62 1.58
N GLY A 270 -1.44 -17.93 1.70
CA GLY A 270 -2.43 -18.90 1.26
C GLY A 270 -1.84 -20.29 1.21
N GLY A 271 -2.35 -21.18 0.37
CA GLY A 271 -1.79 -22.52 0.22
C GLY A 271 -2.09 -23.13 -1.14
N GLY A 272 -1.33 -24.15 -1.49
CA GLY A 272 -1.48 -24.86 -2.75
C GLY A 272 -0.23 -25.59 -3.20
N THR A 273 -0.39 -26.37 -4.26
CA THR A 273 0.67 -27.17 -4.90
C THR A 273 0.54 -27.19 -6.43
N GLY A 274 -0.02 -26.14 -7.03
CA GLY A 274 -0.47 -26.15 -8.43
C GLY A 274 -1.93 -26.62 -8.58
N PRO A 275 -2.39 -26.95 -9.80
CA PRO A 275 -3.82 -27.17 -10.10
C PRO A 275 -4.30 -28.58 -9.71
N ALA A 276 -3.92 -29.05 -8.52
CA ALA A 276 -4.49 -30.26 -7.92
C ALA A 276 -5.86 -29.93 -7.31
N HIS A 277 -6.81 -30.86 -7.34
CA HIS A 277 -8.16 -30.67 -6.78
C HIS A 277 -8.16 -30.11 -5.35
N GLY A 278 -7.26 -30.58 -4.49
CA GLY A 278 -7.11 -30.04 -3.14
C GLY A 278 -6.75 -28.54 -3.11
N THR A 279 -5.95 -28.05 -4.07
CA THR A 279 -5.60 -26.63 -4.20
C THR A 279 -6.67 -25.83 -4.93
N LEU A 280 -7.33 -26.43 -5.93
CA LEU A 280 -8.47 -25.81 -6.62
C LEU A 280 -9.60 -25.47 -5.65
N ALA A 281 -9.76 -26.30 -4.61
CA ALA A 281 -10.78 -26.10 -3.57
C ALA A 281 -10.28 -25.41 -2.30
N THR A 282 -9.00 -25.58 -1.90
CA THR A 282 -8.54 -25.17 -0.56
C THR A 282 -7.17 -24.50 -0.57
N THR A 283 -6.99 -23.47 0.26
CA THR A 283 -5.71 -22.79 0.53
C THR A 283 -4.76 -23.62 1.40
N VAL A 284 -4.37 -24.80 0.90
CA VAL A 284 -3.58 -25.79 1.65
C VAL A 284 -2.37 -26.28 0.85
N THR A 285 -1.19 -26.19 1.44
CA THR A 285 0.03 -26.89 1.01
C THR A 285 0.26 -28.08 1.95
N PRO A 286 -0.16 -29.31 1.59
CA PRO A 286 -0.24 -30.43 2.53
C PRO A 286 1.11 -31.11 2.76
N GLY A 287 1.52 -31.23 4.01
CA GLY A 287 2.69 -32.01 4.42
C GLY A 287 4.05 -31.30 4.17
N PRO A 288 5.12 -31.75 4.84
CA PRO A 288 6.42 -31.07 4.81
C PRO A 288 7.13 -31.13 3.44
N TRP A 289 6.86 -32.15 2.63
CA TRP A 289 7.48 -32.29 1.31
C TRP A 289 6.97 -31.23 0.32
N HIS A 290 5.65 -31.11 0.17
CA HIS A 290 5.05 -30.07 -0.68
C HIS A 290 5.39 -28.67 -0.19
N MET A 291 5.41 -28.47 1.13
CA MET A 291 5.87 -27.22 1.74
C MET A 291 7.28 -26.85 1.25
N GLY A 292 8.22 -27.80 1.29
CA GLY A 292 9.58 -27.61 0.78
C GLY A 292 9.62 -27.24 -0.70
N ARG A 293 8.80 -27.88 -1.54
CA ARG A 293 8.72 -27.59 -2.98
C ARG A 293 8.17 -26.19 -3.27
N MET A 294 7.13 -25.76 -2.56
CA MET A 294 6.59 -24.42 -2.71
C MET A 294 7.57 -23.34 -2.23
N LEU A 295 8.31 -23.59 -1.15
CA LEU A 295 9.37 -22.69 -0.69
C LEU A 295 10.52 -22.57 -1.70
N GLN A 296 10.90 -23.66 -2.37
CA GLN A 296 11.89 -23.64 -3.45
C GLN A 296 11.38 -22.90 -4.69
N ALA A 297 10.13 -23.17 -5.11
CA ALA A 297 9.51 -22.50 -6.25
C ALA A 297 9.39 -20.99 -6.01
N ALA A 298 9.11 -20.58 -4.77
CA ALA A 298 9.03 -19.19 -4.38
C ALA A 298 10.31 -18.41 -4.67
N GLU A 299 11.49 -19.04 -4.63
CA GLU A 299 12.77 -18.38 -4.99
C GLU A 299 12.83 -17.90 -6.45
N GLY A 300 11.89 -18.33 -7.31
CA GLY A 300 11.72 -17.87 -8.69
C GLY A 300 10.66 -16.78 -8.88
N LEU A 301 10.04 -16.26 -7.81
CA LEU A 301 8.88 -15.36 -7.89
C LEU A 301 9.14 -14.03 -7.15
N PRO A 302 8.98 -12.84 -7.77
CA PRO A 302 9.30 -11.55 -7.16
C PRO A 302 8.17 -11.06 -6.23
N MET A 303 7.87 -11.82 -5.17
CA MET A 303 6.74 -11.60 -4.25
C MET A 303 7.10 -12.05 -2.83
N ASN A 304 6.60 -11.36 -1.80
CA ASN A 304 6.65 -11.91 -0.45
C ASN A 304 5.62 -13.04 -0.32
N LEU A 305 6.04 -14.22 0.13
CA LEU A 305 5.19 -15.41 0.10
C LEU A 305 5.11 -16.11 1.46
N GLY A 306 3.95 -16.64 1.79
CA GLY A 306 3.74 -17.51 2.96
C GLY A 306 2.71 -18.60 2.65
N PHE A 307 2.98 -19.81 3.13
CA PHE A 307 2.19 -20.99 2.80
C PHE A 307 1.49 -21.57 4.03
N PHE A 308 0.23 -21.96 3.89
CA PHE A 308 -0.61 -22.54 4.92
C PHE A 308 -0.57 -24.07 4.83
N GLY A 309 -0.49 -24.74 5.97
CA GLY A 309 -0.67 -26.18 6.09
C GLY A 309 -2.14 -26.57 6.23
N LYS A 310 -2.42 -27.86 6.17
CA LYS A 310 -3.76 -28.42 6.44
C LYS A 310 -4.01 -28.49 7.95
N GLY A 311 -5.06 -27.82 8.41
CA GLY A 311 -5.51 -27.86 9.81
C GLY A 311 -6.49 -29.01 10.13
N ASN A 312 -7.12 -29.60 9.11
CA ASN A 312 -8.15 -30.63 9.29
C ASN A 312 -7.55 -31.99 9.70
N THR A 313 -7.42 -32.20 11.01
CA THR A 313 -7.17 -33.51 11.61
C THR A 313 -7.51 -33.43 13.09
N SER A 314 -7.94 -34.54 13.70
CA SER A 314 -8.24 -34.62 15.14
C SER A 314 -7.02 -35.00 15.99
N LYS A 315 -5.83 -35.13 15.39
CA LYS A 315 -4.57 -35.42 16.10
C LYS A 315 -3.49 -34.38 15.78
N PRO A 316 -2.62 -34.00 16.74
CA PRO A 316 -1.72 -32.85 16.57
C PRO A 316 -0.49 -33.11 15.70
N ALA A 317 -0.06 -34.37 15.56
CA ALA A 317 1.23 -34.71 14.95
C ALA A 317 1.35 -34.25 13.48
N GLY A 318 0.31 -34.47 12.68
CA GLY A 318 0.30 -34.06 11.26
C GLY A 318 0.30 -32.54 11.07
N ILE A 319 -0.30 -31.78 11.99
CA ILE A 319 -0.25 -30.31 11.95
C ILE A 319 1.16 -29.83 12.31
N LYS A 320 1.76 -30.41 13.35
CA LYS A 320 3.11 -30.05 13.82
C LYS A 320 4.16 -30.19 12.72
N GLU A 321 4.21 -31.30 11.99
CA GLU A 321 5.24 -31.50 10.96
C GLU A 321 5.13 -30.52 9.78
N GLN A 322 3.92 -30.02 9.49
CA GLN A 322 3.69 -29.00 8.46
C GLN A 322 4.23 -27.64 8.90
N ILE A 323 3.95 -27.25 10.15
CA ILE A 323 4.47 -26.02 10.75
C ILE A 323 6.00 -26.05 10.82
N GLU A 324 6.57 -27.13 11.33
CA GLU A 324 8.03 -27.33 11.36
C GLU A 324 8.65 -27.43 9.96
N GLY A 325 7.86 -27.85 8.96
CA GLY A 325 8.25 -27.95 7.56
C GLY A 325 8.26 -26.63 6.79
N GLY A 326 7.67 -25.56 7.35
CA GLY A 326 7.65 -24.23 6.74
C GLY A 326 6.32 -23.49 6.80
N ALA A 327 5.21 -24.14 7.21
CA ALA A 327 3.91 -23.47 7.20
C ALA A 327 3.90 -22.23 8.11
N CYS A 328 3.38 -21.11 7.61
CA CYS A 328 3.24 -19.85 8.36
C CYS A 328 1.84 -19.66 8.96
N GLY A 329 0.92 -20.56 8.63
CA GLY A 329 -0.47 -20.58 9.06
C GLY A 329 -1.10 -21.94 8.74
N LEU A 330 -2.36 -22.11 9.08
CA LEU A 330 -3.14 -23.32 8.78
C LEU A 330 -4.50 -22.93 8.19
N LYS A 331 -5.02 -23.73 7.26
CA LYS A 331 -6.42 -23.64 6.79
C LYS A 331 -7.21 -24.83 7.30
N LEU A 332 -8.35 -24.55 7.93
CA LEU A 332 -9.45 -25.48 8.13
C LEU A 332 -10.44 -25.30 6.96
N HIS A 333 -10.78 -26.38 6.28
CA HIS A 333 -11.73 -26.36 5.15
C HIS A 333 -12.76 -27.48 5.22
N GLU A 334 -14.01 -27.19 4.84
CA GLU A 334 -15.10 -28.18 4.93
C GLU A 334 -14.88 -29.39 4.03
N ASP A 335 -14.30 -29.20 2.84
CA ASP A 335 -13.87 -30.26 1.91
C ASP A 335 -12.88 -31.27 2.53
N TRP A 336 -12.19 -30.88 3.62
CA TRP A 336 -11.34 -31.75 4.41
C TRP A 336 -11.95 -32.11 5.80
N GLY A 337 -13.18 -31.67 6.06
CA GLY A 337 -13.95 -31.85 7.30
C GLY A 337 -13.63 -30.80 8.37
N THR A 338 -14.36 -29.68 8.39
CA THR A 338 -14.23 -28.62 9.42
C THR A 338 -15.08 -28.94 10.65
N THR A 339 -14.84 -30.09 11.26
CA THR A 339 -15.60 -30.54 12.43
C THR A 339 -15.11 -29.90 13.73
N PRO A 340 -15.93 -29.84 14.80
CA PRO A 340 -15.52 -29.31 16.10
C PRO A 340 -14.22 -29.91 16.66
N ALA A 341 -13.99 -31.21 16.44
CA ALA A 341 -12.77 -31.89 16.87
C ALA A 341 -11.52 -31.43 16.10
N ALA A 342 -11.65 -31.23 14.78
CA ALA A 342 -10.56 -30.70 13.96
C ALA A 342 -10.27 -29.23 14.31
N ILE A 343 -11.31 -28.41 14.52
CA ILE A 343 -11.19 -27.02 14.96
C ILE A 343 -10.41 -26.93 16.27
N ASP A 344 -10.82 -27.71 17.28
CA ASP A 344 -10.21 -27.66 18.61
C ASP A 344 -8.74 -28.10 18.61
N ASN A 345 -8.43 -29.20 17.89
CA ASN A 345 -7.06 -29.68 17.76
C ASN A 345 -6.18 -28.67 17.00
N CYS A 346 -6.66 -28.12 15.88
CA CYS A 346 -5.93 -27.14 15.08
C CYS A 346 -5.58 -25.89 15.88
N LEU A 347 -6.57 -25.30 16.58
CA LEU A 347 -6.35 -24.12 17.42
C LEU A 347 -5.42 -24.41 18.60
N THR A 348 -5.49 -25.61 19.19
CA THR A 348 -4.57 -26.04 20.26
C THR A 348 -3.11 -26.10 19.76
N VAL A 349 -2.89 -26.60 18.54
CA VAL A 349 -1.56 -26.61 17.94
C VAL A 349 -1.12 -25.19 17.59
N ALA A 350 -2.01 -24.37 17.02
CA ALA A 350 -1.72 -22.98 16.68
C ALA A 350 -1.28 -22.16 17.91
N ASP A 351 -1.92 -22.35 19.07
CA ASP A 351 -1.54 -21.70 20.33
C ASP A 351 -0.11 -22.07 20.77
N ARG A 352 0.34 -23.30 20.50
CA ARG A 352 1.71 -23.75 20.84
C ARG A 352 2.77 -23.19 19.90
N PHE A 353 2.42 -22.96 18.63
CA PHE A 353 3.37 -22.58 17.58
C PHE A 353 3.29 -21.11 17.16
N ASP A 354 2.34 -20.35 17.69
CA ASP A 354 2.11 -18.93 17.38
C ASP A 354 1.86 -18.65 15.89
N VAL A 355 1.07 -19.51 15.25
CA VAL A 355 0.61 -19.35 13.86
C VAL A 355 -0.88 -19.03 13.80
N GLN A 356 -1.33 -18.35 12.75
CA GLN A 356 -2.76 -18.09 12.56
C GLN A 356 -3.48 -19.32 11.99
N VAL A 357 -4.76 -19.46 12.33
CA VAL A 357 -5.68 -20.42 11.71
C VAL A 357 -6.71 -19.65 10.91
N ALA A 358 -6.76 -19.90 9.60
CA ALA A 358 -7.83 -19.50 8.73
C ALA A 358 -8.87 -20.61 8.66
N ILE A 359 -10.16 -20.27 8.57
CA ILE A 359 -11.26 -21.24 8.53
C ILE A 359 -12.27 -20.91 7.44
N HIS A 360 -12.63 -21.97 6.72
CA HIS A 360 -13.85 -22.13 5.93
C HIS A 360 -14.71 -23.14 6.69
N THR A 361 -15.88 -22.71 7.15
CA THR A 361 -16.72 -23.47 8.10
C THR A 361 -17.63 -24.49 7.40
N ASP A 362 -18.34 -25.31 8.16
CA ASP A 362 -19.19 -26.40 7.66
C ASP A 362 -20.50 -25.84 7.07
N THR A 363 -20.55 -25.62 5.75
CA THR A 363 -21.72 -25.04 5.06
C THR A 363 -22.95 -25.91 5.26
N LEU A 364 -22.75 -27.22 5.24
CA LEU A 364 -23.80 -28.23 5.33
C LEU A 364 -24.41 -28.33 6.74
N ASN A 365 -23.77 -27.72 7.75
CA ASN A 365 -24.13 -27.87 9.15
C ASN A 365 -24.09 -29.35 9.61
N GLU A 366 -23.25 -30.18 8.98
CA GLU A 366 -23.22 -31.63 9.19
C GLU A 366 -22.85 -31.98 10.64
N SER A 367 -21.86 -31.28 11.19
CA SER A 367 -21.41 -31.44 12.58
C SER A 367 -22.11 -30.50 13.56
N GLY A 368 -23.04 -29.67 13.07
CA GLY A 368 -23.79 -28.67 13.84
C GLY A 368 -23.76 -27.28 13.20
N PHE A 369 -24.62 -26.38 13.70
CA PHE A 369 -24.74 -25.00 13.22
C PHE A 369 -23.57 -24.10 13.66
N VAL A 370 -23.58 -22.84 13.23
CA VAL A 370 -22.53 -21.83 13.51
C VAL A 370 -22.20 -21.69 15.00
N GLU A 371 -23.17 -21.87 15.91
CA GLU A 371 -22.92 -21.84 17.36
C GLU A 371 -22.02 -22.98 17.83
N THR A 372 -22.10 -24.14 17.19
CA THR A 372 -21.27 -25.31 17.51
C THR A 372 -19.83 -25.04 17.12
N THR A 373 -19.62 -24.50 15.91
CA THR A 373 -18.30 -24.05 15.43
C THR A 373 -17.75 -22.93 16.30
N ARG A 374 -18.56 -21.92 16.65
CA ARG A 374 -18.19 -20.85 17.59
C ARG A 374 -17.76 -21.41 18.95
N ALA A 375 -18.51 -22.37 19.50
CA ALA A 375 -18.16 -23.01 20.76
C ALA A 375 -16.82 -23.77 20.67
N ALA A 376 -16.55 -24.43 19.54
CA ALA A 376 -15.28 -25.11 19.29
C ALA A 376 -14.08 -24.15 19.23
N PHE A 377 -14.28 -22.88 18.90
CA PHE A 377 -13.20 -21.88 18.99
C PHE A 377 -12.70 -21.67 20.41
N LYS A 378 -13.55 -21.85 21.43
CA LYS A 378 -13.23 -21.64 22.86
C LYS A 378 -12.59 -20.27 23.12
N GLY A 379 -13.05 -19.25 22.41
CA GLY A 379 -12.54 -17.87 22.52
C GLY A 379 -11.13 -17.63 21.97
N ARG A 380 -10.50 -18.61 21.30
CA ARG A 380 -9.16 -18.47 20.69
C ARG A 380 -9.22 -17.68 19.39
N ALA A 381 -8.13 -16.97 19.08
CA ALA A 381 -8.01 -16.20 17.85
C ALA A 381 -8.15 -17.08 16.61
N ILE A 382 -9.01 -16.67 15.68
CA ILE A 382 -9.24 -17.35 14.41
C ILE A 382 -9.61 -16.35 13.31
N ALA A 383 -9.10 -16.55 12.10
CA ALA A 383 -9.46 -15.77 10.93
C ALA A 383 -10.55 -16.49 10.13
N THR A 384 -11.74 -15.92 10.05
CA THR A 384 -12.83 -16.47 9.23
C THR A 384 -12.71 -15.91 7.83
N PHE A 385 -12.51 -16.80 6.85
CA PHE A 385 -12.50 -16.41 5.44
C PHE A 385 -13.92 -16.29 4.90
N HIS A 386 -14.09 -15.43 3.87
CA HIS A 386 -15.36 -15.11 3.19
C HIS A 386 -16.55 -15.17 4.15
N THR A 387 -16.47 -14.37 5.23
CA THR A 387 -17.34 -14.51 6.41
C THR A 387 -18.82 -14.26 6.08
N GLU A 388 -19.12 -13.58 4.98
CA GLU A 388 -20.48 -13.43 4.47
C GLU A 388 -21.13 -14.78 4.09
N GLY A 389 -20.35 -15.71 3.52
CA GLY A 389 -20.72 -17.10 3.30
C GLY A 389 -20.93 -17.56 1.86
N ALA A 390 -20.95 -16.69 0.86
CA ALA A 390 -21.03 -17.10 -0.56
C ALA A 390 -19.81 -17.96 -0.95
N GLY A 391 -18.61 -17.53 -0.55
CA GLY A 391 -17.37 -18.31 -0.67
C GLY A 391 -17.36 -19.58 0.19
N GLY A 392 -18.27 -19.71 1.16
CA GLY A 392 -18.54 -20.92 1.94
C GLY A 392 -18.54 -20.74 3.45
N GLY A 393 -19.31 -21.57 4.13
CA GLY A 393 -19.55 -21.54 5.56
C GLY A 393 -21.01 -21.74 5.92
N HIS A 394 -21.28 -22.01 7.21
CA HIS A 394 -22.61 -22.32 7.75
C HIS A 394 -23.74 -21.55 7.06
N ALA A 395 -24.60 -22.26 6.33
CA ALA A 395 -25.75 -21.66 5.67
C ALA A 395 -26.94 -21.54 6.64
N PRO A 396 -27.62 -20.38 6.71
CA PRO A 396 -27.34 -19.13 6.00
C PRO A 396 -26.51 -18.11 6.82
N ASP A 397 -26.07 -18.45 8.02
CA ASP A 397 -25.81 -17.47 9.08
C ASP A 397 -24.35 -17.35 9.57
N ILE A 398 -23.39 -17.86 8.80
CA ILE A 398 -21.94 -17.71 9.07
C ILE A 398 -21.50 -16.26 9.31
N ILE A 399 -22.17 -15.29 8.68
CA ILE A 399 -21.93 -13.85 8.84
C ILE A 399 -22.03 -13.39 10.30
N ARG A 400 -22.71 -14.14 11.17
CA ARG A 400 -22.78 -13.88 12.62
C ARG A 400 -21.41 -13.85 13.28
N LEU A 401 -20.43 -14.57 12.75
CA LEU A 401 -19.06 -14.60 13.29
C LEU A 401 -18.35 -13.24 13.21
N CYS A 402 -18.77 -12.31 12.34
CA CYS A 402 -18.18 -10.97 12.33
C CYS A 402 -18.48 -10.19 13.63
N GLY A 403 -19.50 -10.61 14.39
CA GLY A 403 -19.86 -10.10 15.71
C GLY A 403 -19.08 -10.70 16.89
N GLU A 404 -18.14 -11.61 16.64
CA GLU A 404 -17.40 -12.30 17.70
C GLU A 404 -16.05 -11.63 18.02
N LYS A 405 -15.70 -11.54 19.31
CA LYS A 405 -14.51 -10.77 19.77
C LYS A 405 -13.19 -11.40 19.37
N ASN A 406 -13.12 -12.72 19.29
CA ASN A 406 -11.92 -13.50 18.95
C ASN A 406 -11.81 -13.81 17.45
N VAL A 407 -12.79 -13.38 16.64
CA VAL A 407 -12.81 -13.61 15.20
C VAL A 407 -12.20 -12.41 14.46
N LEU A 408 -11.42 -12.71 13.42
CA LEU A 408 -10.79 -11.76 12.52
C LEU A 408 -11.41 -11.94 11.11
N PRO A 409 -12.56 -11.31 10.84
CA PRO A 409 -13.34 -11.61 9.65
C PRO A 409 -12.75 -10.96 8.39
N SER A 410 -12.59 -11.76 7.34
CA SER A 410 -12.31 -11.27 5.98
C SER A 410 -13.46 -11.58 5.02
N SER A 411 -13.50 -10.79 3.94
CA SER A 411 -14.26 -11.09 2.72
C SER A 411 -13.34 -11.50 1.59
N THR A 412 -13.92 -12.21 0.63
CA THR A 412 -13.32 -12.43 -0.69
C THR A 412 -13.96 -11.47 -1.67
N ASN A 413 -13.32 -11.26 -2.82
CA ASN A 413 -13.62 -10.09 -3.62
C ASN A 413 -14.76 -10.19 -4.65
N PRO A 414 -15.28 -11.36 -5.07
CA PRO A 414 -16.34 -11.36 -6.09
C PRO A 414 -17.68 -10.82 -5.63
N THR A 415 -18.03 -10.95 -4.36
CA THR A 415 -19.25 -10.35 -3.79
C THR A 415 -19.12 -8.83 -3.63
N MET A 416 -17.92 -8.27 -3.81
CA MET A 416 -17.61 -6.90 -3.44
C MET A 416 -17.63 -5.93 -4.63
N PRO A 417 -18.40 -4.84 -4.56
CA PRO A 417 -19.62 -4.72 -3.78
C PRO A 417 -20.80 -5.47 -4.43
N TYR A 418 -21.95 -5.45 -3.76
CA TYR A 418 -23.19 -5.97 -4.32
C TYR A 418 -23.59 -5.20 -5.60
N THR A 419 -23.65 -5.91 -6.73
CA THR A 419 -24.06 -5.36 -8.04
C THR A 419 -25.20 -6.17 -8.66
N VAL A 420 -25.79 -5.64 -9.74
CA VAL A 420 -26.92 -6.28 -10.43
C VAL A 420 -26.61 -7.66 -10.99
N ASN A 421 -25.33 -7.96 -11.28
CA ASN A 421 -24.92 -9.27 -11.81
C ASN A 421 -24.33 -10.20 -10.73
N THR A 422 -24.18 -9.73 -9.49
CA THR A 422 -23.45 -10.47 -8.46
C THR A 422 -24.11 -11.83 -8.17
N VAL A 423 -25.43 -11.86 -7.96
CA VAL A 423 -26.14 -13.10 -7.60
C VAL A 423 -26.05 -14.14 -8.73
N ASP A 424 -26.40 -13.74 -9.96
CA ASP A 424 -26.41 -14.63 -11.12
C ASP A 424 -25.00 -15.19 -11.42
N GLU A 425 -23.96 -14.34 -11.36
CA GLU A 425 -22.58 -14.78 -11.55
C GLU A 425 -22.13 -15.80 -10.51
N HIS A 426 -22.53 -15.63 -9.25
CA HIS A 426 -22.07 -16.49 -8.16
C HIS A 426 -22.75 -17.84 -8.15
N LEU A 427 -24.02 -17.92 -8.56
CA LEU A 427 -24.73 -19.19 -8.64
C LEU A 427 -24.03 -20.13 -9.63
N ASP A 428 -23.76 -19.65 -10.84
CA ASP A 428 -23.05 -20.42 -11.87
C ASP A 428 -21.62 -20.77 -11.44
N MET A 429 -20.91 -19.81 -10.84
CA MET A 429 -19.54 -20.01 -10.35
C MET A 429 -19.49 -21.12 -9.27
N LEU A 430 -20.43 -21.11 -8.32
CA LEU A 430 -20.50 -22.09 -7.25
C LEU A 430 -20.79 -23.48 -7.81
N MET A 431 -21.75 -23.58 -8.73
CA MET A 431 -22.10 -24.84 -9.40
C MET A 431 -20.87 -25.46 -10.08
N VAL A 432 -20.05 -24.65 -10.77
CA VAL A 432 -18.81 -25.11 -11.41
C VAL A 432 -17.74 -25.47 -10.40
N CYS A 433 -17.45 -24.61 -9.42
CA CYS A 433 -16.37 -24.83 -8.44
C CYS A 433 -16.58 -26.10 -7.60
N HIS A 434 -17.83 -26.41 -7.24
CA HIS A 434 -18.18 -27.57 -6.43
C HIS A 434 -18.63 -28.79 -7.24
N HIS A 435 -18.55 -28.75 -8.58
CA HIS A 435 -18.95 -29.85 -9.46
C HIS A 435 -20.40 -30.31 -9.24
N LEU A 436 -21.29 -29.36 -9.01
CA LEU A 436 -22.71 -29.60 -8.79
C LEU A 436 -23.45 -29.81 -10.12
N ASP A 437 -24.54 -30.58 -10.09
CA ASP A 437 -25.36 -30.87 -11.27
C ASP A 437 -26.70 -30.13 -11.18
N ALA A 438 -26.95 -29.22 -12.13
CA ALA A 438 -28.20 -28.46 -12.20
C ALA A 438 -29.46 -29.33 -12.38
N ARG A 439 -29.29 -30.64 -12.68
CA ARG A 439 -30.38 -31.62 -12.78
C ARG A 439 -30.70 -32.29 -11.44
N ILE A 440 -29.88 -32.11 -10.41
CA ILE A 440 -30.06 -32.64 -9.06
C ILE A 440 -30.71 -31.55 -8.20
N PRO A 441 -31.97 -31.71 -7.75
CA PRO A 441 -32.65 -30.69 -6.95
C PRO A 441 -31.92 -30.31 -5.66
N GLU A 442 -31.25 -31.28 -5.04
CA GLU A 442 -30.47 -31.08 -3.82
C GLU A 442 -29.24 -30.18 -4.05
N ASP A 443 -28.59 -30.31 -5.21
CA ASP A 443 -27.43 -29.49 -5.59
C ASP A 443 -27.85 -28.05 -5.86
N VAL A 444 -28.98 -27.85 -6.54
CA VAL A 444 -29.56 -26.52 -6.77
C VAL A 444 -29.98 -25.89 -5.45
N ALA A 445 -30.66 -26.64 -4.57
CA ALA A 445 -31.06 -26.15 -3.25
C ALA A 445 -29.85 -25.76 -2.38
N PHE A 446 -28.76 -26.53 -2.45
CA PHE A 446 -27.51 -26.19 -1.78
C PHE A 446 -26.92 -24.88 -2.32
N ALA A 447 -26.85 -24.72 -3.65
CA ALA A 447 -26.35 -23.50 -4.27
C ALA A 447 -27.19 -22.26 -3.92
N GLU A 448 -28.52 -22.38 -3.99
CA GLU A 448 -29.48 -21.33 -3.60
C GLU A 448 -29.39 -20.97 -2.12
N SER A 449 -29.13 -21.94 -1.24
CA SER A 449 -28.93 -21.68 0.20
C SER A 449 -27.64 -20.90 0.49
N ARG A 450 -26.65 -20.98 -0.41
CA ARG A 450 -25.31 -20.39 -0.24
C ARG A 450 -25.17 -19.01 -0.86
N ILE A 451 -25.80 -18.76 -2.01
CA ILE A 451 -25.77 -17.46 -2.70
C ILE A 451 -26.99 -16.65 -2.31
N ARG A 452 -26.82 -15.76 -1.33
CA ARG A 452 -27.94 -15.01 -0.72
C ARG A 452 -27.76 -13.52 -0.94
N ARG A 453 -28.79 -12.88 -1.48
CA ARG A 453 -28.78 -11.43 -1.76
C ARG A 453 -28.63 -10.63 -0.46
N GLU A 454 -29.33 -11.07 0.58
CA GLU A 454 -29.49 -10.38 1.84
C GLU A 454 -28.15 -10.30 2.59
N THR A 455 -27.39 -11.40 2.66
CA THR A 455 -26.09 -11.43 3.33
C THR A 455 -25.01 -10.70 2.52
N ILE A 456 -25.03 -10.77 1.18
CA ILE A 456 -24.15 -9.97 0.31
C ILE A 456 -24.42 -8.46 0.47
N ALA A 457 -25.69 -8.05 0.52
CA ALA A 457 -26.05 -6.65 0.77
C ALA A 457 -25.65 -6.18 2.18
N ALA A 458 -25.71 -7.07 3.18
CA ALA A 458 -25.26 -6.79 4.53
C ALA A 458 -23.72 -6.69 4.62
N GLU A 459 -22.98 -7.50 3.87
CA GLU A 459 -21.51 -7.48 3.81
C GLU A 459 -20.97 -6.11 3.41
N ASP A 460 -21.55 -5.48 2.39
CA ASP A 460 -21.24 -4.11 1.96
C ASP A 460 -21.30 -3.12 3.14
N ILE A 461 -22.40 -3.17 3.91
CA ILE A 461 -22.64 -2.28 5.04
C ILE A 461 -21.70 -2.61 6.20
N LEU A 462 -21.47 -3.89 6.48
CA LEU A 462 -20.58 -4.34 7.55
C LEU A 462 -19.12 -4.01 7.26
N HIS A 463 -18.71 -3.94 5.99
CA HIS A 463 -17.42 -3.36 5.60
C HIS A 463 -17.35 -1.87 5.93
N ASP A 464 -18.38 -1.10 5.55
CA ASP A 464 -18.41 0.35 5.77
C ASP A 464 -18.47 0.71 7.26
N LEU A 465 -19.13 -0.11 8.07
CA LEU A 465 -19.19 0.02 9.53
C LEU A 465 -17.91 -0.44 10.23
N GLY A 466 -17.02 -1.18 9.55
CA GLY A 466 -15.80 -1.73 10.14
C GLY A 466 -16.04 -2.98 10.99
N ALA A 467 -17.11 -3.74 10.69
CA ALA A 467 -17.34 -5.08 11.25
C ALA A 467 -16.67 -6.18 10.41
N PHE A 468 -16.37 -5.94 9.14
CA PHE A 468 -15.42 -6.76 8.38
C PHE A 468 -14.05 -6.08 8.36
N SER A 469 -13.00 -6.85 8.62
CA SER A 469 -11.68 -6.29 8.93
C SER A 469 -10.69 -6.42 7.79
N MET A 470 -10.90 -7.35 6.86
CA MET A 470 -9.96 -7.65 5.79
C MET A 470 -10.67 -7.89 4.45
N MET A 471 -9.95 -7.57 3.36
CA MET A 471 -10.29 -7.92 1.98
C MET A 471 -9.23 -8.88 1.44
N SER A 472 -9.65 -9.88 0.68
CA SER A 472 -8.78 -10.90 0.07
C SER A 472 -9.35 -11.35 -1.28
N SER A 473 -8.60 -12.11 -2.07
CA SER A 473 -9.12 -12.55 -3.37
C SER A 473 -10.00 -13.80 -3.29
N ASP A 474 -9.44 -14.93 -2.85
CA ASP A 474 -9.84 -16.31 -3.18
C ASP A 474 -9.38 -16.78 -4.58
N SER A 475 -8.12 -16.49 -4.90
CA SER A 475 -7.61 -16.46 -6.28
C SER A 475 -7.88 -17.72 -7.11
N GLN A 476 -8.68 -17.60 -8.18
CA GLN A 476 -9.11 -18.69 -9.07
C GLN A 476 -9.95 -19.79 -8.39
N ALA A 477 -10.42 -19.57 -7.17
CA ALA A 477 -11.25 -20.50 -6.39
C ALA A 477 -12.42 -19.74 -5.76
N MET A 478 -13.25 -19.09 -6.59
CA MET A 478 -14.26 -18.10 -6.20
C MET A 478 -13.69 -16.71 -5.88
N GLY A 479 -12.65 -16.28 -6.61
CA GLY A 479 -11.95 -15.02 -6.36
C GLY A 479 -10.99 -14.58 -7.45
N ARG A 480 -10.66 -13.28 -7.44
CA ARG A 480 -9.86 -12.64 -8.50
C ARG A 480 -8.58 -11.99 -7.94
N VAL A 481 -7.41 -12.55 -8.24
CA VAL A 481 -6.15 -12.11 -7.60
C VAL A 481 -5.79 -10.64 -7.86
N GLY A 482 -6.07 -10.14 -9.09
CA GLY A 482 -5.77 -8.77 -9.49
C GLY A 482 -6.78 -7.72 -8.99
N GLU A 483 -7.76 -8.10 -8.17
CA GLU A 483 -8.89 -7.24 -7.84
C GLU A 483 -9.08 -6.97 -6.33
N VAL A 484 -8.14 -7.36 -5.47
CA VAL A 484 -8.25 -7.07 -4.02
C VAL A 484 -8.32 -5.55 -3.75
N VAL A 485 -7.42 -4.79 -4.35
CA VAL A 485 -7.33 -3.34 -4.17
C VAL A 485 -8.55 -2.65 -4.78
N ILE A 486 -8.89 -2.97 -6.03
CA ILE A 486 -9.97 -2.31 -6.76
C ILE A 486 -11.35 -2.53 -6.10
N ARG A 487 -11.64 -3.76 -5.67
CA ARG A 487 -12.92 -4.15 -5.06
C ARG A 487 -13.10 -3.49 -3.69
N THR A 488 -12.00 -3.28 -2.97
CA THR A 488 -11.99 -2.47 -1.74
C THR A 488 -12.50 -1.06 -2.03
N TRP A 489 -11.98 -0.39 -3.05
CA TRP A 489 -12.32 0.99 -3.37
C TRP A 489 -13.70 1.15 -4.01
N GLN A 490 -14.12 0.20 -4.85
CA GLN A 490 -15.47 0.13 -5.40
C GLN A 490 -16.53 0.00 -4.29
N THR A 491 -16.23 -0.79 -3.26
CA THR A 491 -17.11 -0.92 -2.09
C THR A 491 -17.22 0.39 -1.31
N ALA A 492 -16.08 1.03 -1.01
CA ALA A 492 -16.07 2.33 -0.34
C ALA A 492 -16.85 3.40 -1.12
N ASP A 493 -16.70 3.43 -2.45
CA ASP A 493 -17.43 4.33 -3.35
C ASP A 493 -18.94 4.07 -3.33
N LYS A 494 -19.37 2.81 -3.50
CA LYS A 494 -20.80 2.44 -3.43
C LYS A 494 -21.41 2.86 -2.10
N MET A 495 -20.72 2.56 -0.99
CA MET A 495 -21.20 2.88 0.34
C MET A 495 -21.27 4.38 0.59
N LYS A 496 -20.32 5.16 0.05
CA LYS A 496 -20.45 6.62 0.03
C LYS A 496 -21.68 7.08 -0.73
N LYS A 497 -21.94 6.55 -1.93
CA LYS A 497 -23.06 6.98 -2.78
C LYS A 497 -24.42 6.66 -2.16
N GLN A 498 -24.56 5.49 -1.53
CA GLN A 498 -25.84 5.04 -0.98
C GLN A 498 -26.07 5.50 0.47
N ARG A 499 -25.02 5.58 1.30
CA ARG A 499 -25.14 5.90 2.73
C ARG A 499 -24.62 7.28 3.09
N GLY A 500 -24.04 7.98 2.13
CA GLY A 500 -23.43 9.29 2.34
C GLY A 500 -22.10 9.21 3.09
N ARG A 501 -21.78 10.30 3.77
CA ARG A 501 -20.54 10.46 4.51
C ARG A 501 -20.60 9.75 5.86
N LEU A 502 -19.47 9.18 6.30
CA LEU A 502 -19.37 8.66 7.67
C LEU A 502 -19.48 9.80 8.69
N LYS A 503 -20.06 9.50 9.86
CA LYS A 503 -20.33 10.51 10.91
C LYS A 503 -19.04 11.06 11.52
N GLU A 504 -17.97 10.30 11.46
CA GLU A 504 -16.66 10.61 12.05
C GLU A 504 -15.80 11.53 11.19
N GLU A 505 -16.20 11.79 9.95
CA GLU A 505 -15.44 12.61 9.00
C GLU A 505 -15.44 14.09 9.39
N LYS A 506 -14.32 14.78 9.14
CA LYS A 506 -14.15 16.22 9.40
C LYS A 506 -13.60 16.91 8.15
N GLY A 507 -14.09 18.10 7.80
CA GLY A 507 -13.69 18.81 6.57
C GLY A 507 -14.65 18.49 5.41
N ASP A 508 -14.21 18.49 4.16
CA ASP A 508 -15.02 18.06 3.00
C ASP A 508 -14.26 16.95 2.25
N ASN A 509 -14.09 15.81 2.94
CA ASN A 509 -13.27 14.67 2.53
C ASN A 509 -13.83 13.35 3.10
N ASP A 510 -13.19 12.25 2.72
CA ASP A 510 -13.51 10.88 3.10
C ASP A 510 -12.33 10.19 3.78
N ASN A 511 -11.51 10.94 4.53
CA ASN A 511 -10.27 10.42 5.12
C ASN A 511 -10.52 9.24 6.07
N VAL A 512 -11.56 9.30 6.91
CA VAL A 512 -11.88 8.21 7.84
C VAL A 512 -12.27 6.94 7.07
N ARG A 513 -13.12 7.06 6.05
CA ARG A 513 -13.49 5.93 5.18
C ARG A 513 -12.26 5.39 4.46
N VAL A 514 -11.45 6.25 3.86
CA VAL A 514 -10.24 5.82 3.13
C VAL A 514 -9.27 5.08 4.05
N LYS A 515 -9.01 5.59 5.26
CA LYS A 515 -8.17 4.91 6.27
C LYS A 515 -8.77 3.57 6.71
N ARG A 516 -10.09 3.50 6.89
CA ARG A 516 -10.79 2.26 7.23
C ARG A 516 -10.62 1.20 6.14
N TYR A 517 -10.72 1.59 4.87
CA TYR A 517 -10.68 0.67 3.75
C TYR A 517 -9.27 0.26 3.33
N VAL A 518 -8.29 1.20 3.31
CA VAL A 518 -6.89 0.84 3.01
C VAL A 518 -6.36 -0.19 4.01
N ALA A 519 -6.75 -0.08 5.30
CA ALA A 519 -6.36 -1.02 6.35
C ALA A 519 -6.81 -2.46 6.06
N LYS A 520 -7.89 -2.67 5.29
CA LYS A 520 -8.47 -3.99 5.01
C LYS A 520 -7.57 -4.86 4.13
N TYR A 521 -6.75 -4.27 3.27
CA TYR A 521 -5.81 -5.01 2.41
C TYR A 521 -4.34 -4.71 2.73
N THR A 522 -4.03 -3.89 3.74
CA THR A 522 -2.66 -3.61 4.17
C THR A 522 -2.39 -4.11 5.59
N ILE A 523 -2.73 -3.33 6.62
CA ILE A 523 -2.27 -3.59 7.99
C ILE A 523 -3.06 -4.71 8.67
N ASN A 524 -4.36 -4.86 8.40
CA ASN A 524 -5.17 -5.87 9.09
C ASN A 524 -4.80 -7.31 8.67
N PRO A 525 -4.61 -7.63 7.36
CA PRO A 525 -4.02 -8.90 6.97
C PRO A 525 -2.64 -9.14 7.62
N ALA A 526 -1.82 -8.09 7.70
CA ALA A 526 -0.50 -8.19 8.32
C ALA A 526 -0.56 -8.51 9.82
N ILE A 527 -1.50 -7.91 10.57
CA ILE A 527 -1.71 -8.17 12.00
C ILE A 527 -2.23 -9.59 12.18
N THR A 528 -3.29 -9.96 11.44
CA THR A 528 -3.94 -11.27 11.50
C THR A 528 -2.94 -12.41 11.32
N HIS A 529 -2.03 -12.28 10.35
CA HIS A 529 -1.05 -13.32 10.03
C HIS A 529 0.33 -13.11 10.67
N GLY A 530 0.47 -12.15 11.60
CA GLY A 530 1.67 -11.99 12.41
C GLY A 530 2.90 -11.47 11.66
N ILE A 531 2.69 -10.69 10.61
CA ILE A 531 3.73 -10.10 9.75
C ILE A 531 3.78 -8.56 9.81
N ALA A 532 2.90 -7.92 10.59
CA ALA A 532 2.77 -6.46 10.70
C ALA A 532 4.04 -5.72 11.14
N ARG A 533 5.02 -6.41 11.76
CA ARG A 533 6.33 -5.83 12.08
C ARG A 533 7.20 -5.58 10.85
N HIS A 534 6.90 -6.24 9.73
CA HIS A 534 7.71 -6.23 8.52
C HIS A 534 7.06 -5.46 7.39
N VAL A 535 5.73 -5.57 7.23
CA VAL A 535 4.96 -5.05 6.10
C VAL A 535 3.59 -4.53 6.54
N GLY A 536 2.77 -4.05 5.60
CA GLY A 536 1.36 -3.70 5.82
C GLY A 536 1.07 -2.22 6.07
N SER A 537 2.09 -1.36 6.04
CA SER A 537 1.94 0.10 6.18
C SER A 537 3.22 0.82 5.76
N VAL A 538 3.09 2.12 5.45
CA VAL A 538 4.20 3.03 5.15
C VAL A 538 4.72 3.60 6.48
N GLU A 539 5.47 2.79 7.21
CA GLU A 539 6.01 3.14 8.53
C GLU A 539 7.52 2.90 8.61
N VAL A 540 8.22 3.75 9.35
CA VAL A 540 9.66 3.61 9.60
C VAL A 540 9.97 2.27 10.27
N GLY A 541 11.01 1.60 9.79
CA GLY A 541 11.46 0.28 10.24
C GLY A 541 10.86 -0.88 9.46
N LYS A 542 9.77 -0.67 8.71
CA LYS A 542 9.18 -1.69 7.84
C LYS A 542 9.93 -1.80 6.51
N ARG A 543 9.71 -2.91 5.82
CA ARG A 543 10.22 -3.13 4.47
C ARG A 543 9.64 -2.10 3.52
N ALA A 544 10.45 -1.66 2.57
CA ALA A 544 10.07 -0.73 1.52
C ALA A 544 9.28 -1.45 0.41
N ASP A 545 8.17 -2.08 0.80
CA ASP A 545 7.19 -2.71 -0.08
C ASP A 545 6.10 -1.66 -0.36
N LEU A 546 6.31 -0.87 -1.42
CA LEU A 546 5.59 0.37 -1.69
C LEU A 546 5.00 0.37 -3.11
N VAL A 547 3.85 1.02 -3.28
CA VAL A 547 3.21 1.16 -4.58
C VAL A 547 2.95 2.63 -4.86
N MET A 548 3.37 3.06 -6.05
CA MET A 548 3.16 4.41 -6.55
C MET A 548 1.96 4.43 -7.50
N TRP A 549 1.14 5.46 -7.38
CA TRP A 549 -0.07 5.63 -8.17
C TRP A 549 -0.16 7.03 -8.74
N SER A 550 -0.50 7.11 -10.03
CA SER A 550 -1.15 8.29 -10.58
C SER A 550 -2.52 8.44 -9.89
N PRO A 551 -2.90 9.62 -9.36
CA PRO A 551 -4.23 9.81 -8.75
C PRO A 551 -5.38 9.37 -9.65
N ALA A 552 -5.26 9.58 -10.96
CA ALA A 552 -6.25 9.17 -11.95
C ALA A 552 -6.41 7.65 -12.12
N PHE A 553 -5.43 6.85 -11.72
CA PHE A 553 -5.40 5.38 -11.83
C PHE A 553 -5.32 4.68 -10.46
N PHE A 554 -5.45 5.44 -9.37
CA PHE A 554 -5.33 4.94 -8.00
C PHE A 554 -6.22 3.73 -7.76
N GLY A 555 -5.63 2.65 -7.25
CA GLY A 555 -6.29 1.39 -6.93
C GLY A 555 -6.71 0.52 -8.12
N ALA A 556 -6.58 1.01 -9.36
CA ALA A 556 -6.84 0.24 -10.58
C ALA A 556 -5.54 -0.23 -11.24
N LYS A 557 -4.61 0.68 -11.52
CA LYS A 557 -3.36 0.40 -12.25
C LYS A 557 -2.19 1.25 -11.68
N PRO A 558 -1.24 0.67 -10.92
CA PRO A 558 -0.12 1.39 -10.34
C PRO A 558 0.92 1.86 -11.36
N ASP A 559 1.61 2.96 -11.05
CA ASP A 559 2.73 3.48 -11.84
C ASP A 559 4.03 2.69 -11.58
N MET A 560 4.19 2.13 -10.37
CA MET A 560 5.41 1.44 -9.97
C MET A 560 5.16 0.59 -8.73
N VAL A 561 5.76 -0.60 -8.68
CA VAL A 561 5.69 -1.51 -7.53
C VAL A 561 7.11 -1.81 -7.05
N LEU A 562 7.34 -1.59 -5.76
CA LEU A 562 8.60 -1.84 -5.09
C LEU A 562 8.44 -2.98 -4.08
N ILE A 563 9.44 -3.87 -4.02
CA ILE A 563 9.59 -4.86 -2.96
C ILE A 563 11.02 -4.75 -2.42
N GLY A 564 11.16 -4.54 -1.10
CA GLY A 564 12.43 -4.33 -0.44
C GLY A 564 13.19 -3.13 -1.01
N GLY A 565 12.49 -2.10 -1.46
CA GLY A 565 13.07 -0.90 -2.08
C GLY A 565 13.51 -1.08 -3.54
N SER A 566 13.46 -2.29 -4.09
CA SER A 566 13.75 -2.58 -5.49
C SER A 566 12.48 -2.46 -6.34
N ILE A 567 12.56 -1.81 -7.49
CA ILE A 567 11.44 -1.77 -8.46
C ILE A 567 11.31 -3.15 -9.09
N VAL A 568 10.16 -3.82 -8.89
CA VAL A 568 9.87 -5.17 -9.40
C VAL A 568 8.96 -5.15 -10.63
N ALA A 569 8.08 -4.16 -10.74
CA ALA A 569 7.17 -4.01 -11.88
C ALA A 569 6.84 -2.53 -12.14
N ALA A 570 6.69 -2.18 -13.42
CA ALA A 570 6.24 -0.86 -13.87
C ALA A 570 5.63 -0.96 -15.28
N PRO A 571 4.68 -0.09 -15.65
CA PRO A 571 4.23 0.07 -17.01
C PRO A 571 5.35 0.72 -17.84
N MET A 572 5.77 0.05 -18.91
CA MET A 572 6.88 0.48 -19.75
C MET A 572 6.51 0.38 -21.22
N GLY A 573 6.87 1.42 -21.95
CA GLY A 573 6.70 1.54 -23.40
C GLY A 573 7.56 0.57 -24.21
N ASP A 574 7.76 0.90 -25.49
CA ASP A 574 8.71 0.20 -26.36
C ASP A 574 10.15 0.31 -25.81
N PRO A 575 10.83 -0.82 -25.49
CA PRO A 575 12.21 -0.81 -25.03
C PRO A 575 13.22 -0.23 -26.03
N ASN A 576 12.87 -0.15 -27.32
CA ASN A 576 13.71 0.43 -28.36
C ASN A 576 13.45 1.95 -28.58
N ALA A 577 12.47 2.53 -27.89
CA ALA A 577 12.15 3.94 -28.04
C ALA A 577 13.22 4.87 -27.43
N SER A 578 13.22 6.14 -27.86
CA SER A 578 14.16 7.15 -27.35
C SER A 578 13.91 7.57 -25.90
N ILE A 579 12.74 7.27 -25.35
CA ILE A 579 12.27 7.55 -23.99
C ILE A 579 11.31 6.43 -23.56
N PRO A 580 11.01 6.25 -22.25
CA PRO A 580 10.28 5.06 -21.77
C PRO A 580 8.75 5.08 -21.95
N THR A 581 8.16 6.19 -22.40
CA THR A 581 6.71 6.43 -22.48
C THR A 581 6.00 6.13 -23.82
N PRO A 582 6.67 5.99 -24.98
CA PRO A 582 6.02 5.65 -26.24
C PRO A 582 5.37 4.27 -26.20
N GLN A 583 4.25 4.14 -26.91
CA GLN A 583 3.44 2.92 -26.96
C GLN A 583 4.19 1.75 -27.65
N PRO A 584 3.84 0.49 -27.34
CA PRO A 584 2.80 0.07 -26.39
C PRO A 584 3.30 0.06 -24.93
N VAL A 585 2.57 0.76 -24.07
CA VAL A 585 2.81 0.79 -22.62
C VAL A 585 1.99 -0.31 -21.96
N HIS A 586 2.67 -1.27 -21.34
CA HIS A 586 2.07 -2.32 -20.52
C HIS A 586 3.01 -2.69 -19.38
N TYR A 587 2.51 -3.42 -18.37
CA TYR A 587 3.35 -3.87 -17.27
C TYR A 587 4.45 -4.80 -17.76
N ARG A 588 5.65 -4.59 -17.21
CA ARG A 588 6.83 -5.41 -17.45
C ARG A 588 7.55 -5.69 -16.12
N PRO A 589 8.20 -6.85 -15.97
CA PRO A 589 9.11 -7.08 -14.86
C PRO A 589 10.33 -6.16 -14.97
N MET A 590 10.70 -5.55 -13.84
CA MET A 590 11.85 -4.64 -13.73
C MET A 590 13.05 -5.36 -13.09
N PHE A 591 14.19 -4.68 -12.92
CA PHE A 591 15.42 -5.31 -12.41
C PHE A 591 15.29 -5.99 -11.04
N GLY A 592 14.34 -5.58 -10.19
CA GLY A 592 14.01 -6.26 -8.94
C GLY A 592 13.49 -7.69 -9.13
N ALA A 593 12.99 -8.02 -10.33
CA ALA A 593 12.46 -9.33 -10.71
C ALA A 593 13.47 -10.22 -11.44
N PHE A 594 14.77 -9.89 -11.44
CA PHE A 594 15.78 -10.70 -12.12
C PHE A 594 16.98 -11.07 -11.24
N GLY A 595 17.65 -12.16 -11.63
CA GLY A 595 18.87 -12.67 -11.00
C GLY A 595 18.71 -12.88 -9.50
N ARG A 596 19.75 -12.56 -8.73
CA ARG A 596 19.69 -12.65 -7.27
C ARG A 596 18.83 -11.57 -6.63
N SER A 597 18.50 -10.49 -7.34
CA SER A 597 17.60 -9.44 -6.80
C SER A 597 16.20 -10.00 -6.52
N LEU A 598 15.71 -10.87 -7.41
CA LEU A 598 14.45 -11.59 -7.26
C LEU A 598 14.44 -12.52 -6.03
N VAL A 599 15.61 -13.01 -5.61
CA VAL A 599 15.73 -13.86 -4.41
C VAL A 599 15.85 -13.02 -3.13
N MET A 600 16.64 -11.95 -3.18
CA MET A 600 17.05 -11.19 -1.99
C MET A 600 16.12 -10.04 -1.62
N SER A 601 15.39 -9.47 -2.59
CA SER A 601 14.48 -8.35 -2.34
C SER A 601 13.22 -8.83 -1.59
N PRO A 602 12.51 -9.90 -2.03
CA PRO A 602 11.35 -10.43 -1.32
C PRO A 602 11.74 -11.32 -0.13
N ALA A 603 10.75 -11.66 0.71
CA ALA A 603 10.92 -12.57 1.85
C ALA A 603 9.96 -13.78 1.80
N LEU A 604 10.29 -14.85 2.51
CA LEU A 604 9.36 -15.93 2.83
C LEU A 604 8.93 -15.83 4.29
N PHE A 605 7.62 -15.80 4.51
CA PHE A 605 7.04 -15.90 5.83
C PHE A 605 6.85 -17.37 6.20
N VAL A 606 7.40 -17.76 7.35
CA VAL A 606 7.34 -19.14 7.87
C VAL A 606 7.13 -19.11 9.39
N SER A 607 6.82 -20.25 10.01
CA SER A 607 6.79 -20.33 11.47
C SER A 607 8.17 -20.16 12.11
N GLN A 608 8.21 -19.71 13.36
CA GLN A 608 9.40 -19.69 14.22
C GLN A 608 10.02 -21.09 14.32
N ALA A 609 9.16 -22.11 14.42
CA ALA A 609 9.59 -23.50 14.51
C ALA A 609 10.32 -23.96 13.25
N ALA A 610 9.87 -23.56 12.05
CA ALA A 610 10.55 -23.88 10.80
C ALA A 610 11.97 -23.29 10.74
N ILE A 611 12.13 -22.02 11.16
CA ILE A 611 13.45 -21.39 11.24
C ILE A 611 14.33 -22.13 12.25
N ALA A 612 13.81 -22.43 13.44
CA ALA A 612 14.54 -23.16 14.48
C ALA A 612 14.93 -24.60 14.03
N LYS A 613 14.12 -25.23 13.18
CA LYS A 613 14.40 -26.54 12.56
C LYS A 613 15.33 -26.46 11.35
N GLY A 614 15.82 -25.27 10.99
CA GLY A 614 16.77 -25.09 9.89
C GLY A 614 16.16 -25.35 8.51
N VAL A 615 14.90 -24.97 8.29
CA VAL A 615 14.18 -25.20 7.02
C VAL A 615 14.92 -24.66 5.80
N ALA A 616 15.62 -23.52 5.94
CA ALA A 616 16.47 -22.96 4.88
C ALA A 616 17.57 -23.93 4.46
N LYS A 617 18.32 -24.48 5.43
CA LYS A 617 19.38 -25.46 5.16
C LYS A 617 18.82 -26.75 4.59
N LYS A 618 17.69 -27.23 5.12
CA LYS A 618 17.04 -28.47 4.67
C LYS A 618 16.66 -28.42 3.20
N TRP A 619 16.13 -27.30 2.73
CA TRP A 619 15.63 -27.14 1.36
C TRP A 619 16.56 -26.35 0.43
N GLY A 620 17.71 -25.88 0.93
CA GLY A 620 18.68 -25.11 0.15
C GLY A 620 18.24 -23.68 -0.20
N LEU A 621 17.40 -23.06 0.65
CA LEU A 621 16.83 -21.74 0.39
C LEU A 621 17.86 -20.63 0.63
N SER A 622 17.89 -19.65 -0.26
CA SER A 622 18.70 -18.43 -0.15
C SER A 622 17.87 -17.18 0.20
N ARG A 623 16.57 -17.18 -0.14
CA ARG A 623 15.64 -16.10 0.17
C ARG A 623 15.54 -15.87 1.68
N PRO A 624 15.53 -14.61 2.15
CA PRO A 624 15.35 -14.29 3.57
C PRO A 624 14.06 -14.90 4.14
N LEU A 625 14.20 -15.62 5.25
CA LEU A 625 13.08 -16.16 6.02
C LEU A 625 12.71 -15.21 7.16
N LEU A 626 11.44 -14.84 7.26
CA LEU A 626 10.90 -14.01 8.32
C LEU A 626 9.85 -14.80 9.10
N ALA A 627 10.01 -14.90 10.41
CA ALA A 627 9.02 -15.58 11.23
C ALA A 627 7.72 -14.76 11.30
N VAL A 628 6.57 -15.41 11.14
CA VAL A 628 5.29 -14.89 11.67
C VAL A 628 5.38 -14.82 13.20
N LYS A 629 4.67 -13.91 13.87
CA LYS A 629 4.62 -13.84 15.35
C LYS A 629 3.42 -13.03 15.84
N GLY A 630 2.87 -13.40 16.98
CA GLY A 630 1.87 -12.60 17.72
C GLY A 630 0.45 -12.82 17.23
N THR A 631 0.10 -14.03 16.81
CA THR A 631 -1.18 -14.33 16.15
C THR A 631 -2.26 -14.86 17.10
N ARG A 632 -1.89 -15.25 18.33
CA ARG A 632 -2.79 -15.98 19.26
C ARG A 632 -3.49 -15.12 20.30
N LYS A 633 -2.95 -13.92 20.57
CA LYS A 633 -3.48 -12.97 21.58
C LYS A 633 -4.18 -11.76 20.97
N ILE A 634 -4.51 -11.83 19.69
CA ILE A 634 -5.23 -10.81 18.95
C ILE A 634 -6.72 -11.19 18.84
N GLY A 635 -7.56 -10.21 18.61
CA GLY A 635 -8.98 -10.36 18.29
C GLY A 635 -9.49 -9.15 17.52
N LYS A 636 -10.81 -9.04 17.39
CA LYS A 636 -11.47 -8.00 16.61
C LYS A 636 -11.03 -6.58 17.00
N LYS A 637 -10.80 -6.35 18.29
CA LYS A 637 -10.33 -5.06 18.83
C LYS A 637 -8.99 -4.58 18.26
N ASP A 638 -8.16 -5.50 17.78
CA ASP A 638 -6.83 -5.22 17.26
C ASP A 638 -6.84 -4.89 15.76
N MET A 639 -8.01 -5.02 15.10
CA MET A 639 -8.20 -4.67 13.69
C MET A 639 -8.35 -3.17 13.52
N VAL A 640 -7.33 -2.55 12.94
CA VAL A 640 -7.20 -1.11 12.79
C VAL A 640 -8.37 -0.58 11.96
N HIS A 641 -9.09 0.40 12.54
CA HIS A 641 -10.30 1.05 12.00
C HIS A 641 -11.50 0.12 11.73
N ASN A 642 -11.36 -1.17 12.03
CA ASN A 642 -12.32 -2.22 11.67
C ASN A 642 -12.55 -3.18 12.85
N ALA A 643 -12.76 -2.60 14.03
CA ALA A 643 -12.89 -3.31 15.29
C ALA A 643 -14.35 -3.45 15.78
N LEU A 644 -15.33 -3.07 14.96
CA LEU A 644 -16.74 -3.10 15.37
C LEU A 644 -17.19 -4.54 15.57
N CYS A 645 -17.90 -4.80 16.68
CA CYS A 645 -18.31 -6.14 17.10
C CYS A 645 -19.82 -6.10 17.39
N PRO A 646 -20.67 -5.97 16.36
CA PRO A 646 -22.11 -5.83 16.53
C PRO A 646 -22.75 -7.18 16.87
N LYS A 647 -23.92 -7.16 17.55
CA LYS A 647 -24.75 -8.35 17.66
C LYS A 647 -25.41 -8.59 16.29
N ILE A 648 -25.04 -9.67 15.62
CA ILE A 648 -25.61 -10.05 14.33
C ILE A 648 -26.70 -11.10 14.53
N GLU A 649 -27.84 -10.86 13.88
CA GLU A 649 -28.97 -11.78 13.78
C GLU A 649 -29.24 -12.02 12.30
N VAL A 650 -29.53 -13.27 11.93
CA VAL A 650 -29.91 -13.67 10.57
C VAL A 650 -31.20 -14.46 10.71
N ASP A 651 -32.22 -14.05 9.98
CA ASP A 651 -33.47 -14.78 9.94
C ASP A 651 -33.30 -16.08 9.12
N PRO A 652 -33.70 -17.25 9.65
CA PRO A 652 -33.40 -18.53 9.01
C PRO A 652 -34.25 -18.81 7.76
N GLU A 653 -35.34 -18.08 7.54
CA GLU A 653 -36.24 -18.28 6.40
C GLU A 653 -36.09 -17.18 5.35
N THR A 654 -35.96 -15.93 5.79
CA THR A 654 -35.88 -14.75 4.92
C THR A 654 -34.46 -14.27 4.67
N TYR A 655 -33.48 -14.76 5.43
CA TYR A 655 -32.07 -14.37 5.41
C TYR A 655 -31.81 -12.89 5.75
N GLU A 656 -32.82 -12.17 6.26
CA GLU A 656 -32.67 -10.80 6.74
C GLU A 656 -31.54 -10.72 7.77
N VAL A 657 -30.56 -9.86 7.50
CA VAL A 657 -29.44 -9.62 8.42
C VAL A 657 -29.70 -8.36 9.22
N ARG A 658 -29.57 -8.45 10.55
CA ARG A 658 -29.68 -7.32 11.46
C ARG A 658 -28.41 -7.16 12.28
N ALA A 659 -27.94 -5.92 12.43
CA ALA A 659 -26.90 -5.56 13.39
C ALA A 659 -27.49 -4.70 14.50
N ASN A 660 -27.40 -5.18 15.73
CA ASN A 660 -27.99 -4.53 16.91
C ASN A 660 -29.49 -4.23 16.73
N GLY A 661 -30.22 -5.11 16.03
CA GLY A 661 -31.65 -4.95 15.71
C GLY A 661 -31.96 -4.15 14.44
N GLU A 662 -30.99 -3.42 13.88
CA GLU A 662 -31.16 -2.65 12.65
C GLU A 662 -30.98 -3.52 11.41
N LEU A 663 -31.96 -3.51 10.48
CA LEU A 663 -31.88 -4.24 9.21
C LEU A 663 -30.75 -3.68 8.34
N LEU A 664 -29.90 -4.57 7.85
CA LEU A 664 -28.80 -4.26 6.95
C LEU A 664 -29.20 -4.63 5.53
N THR A 665 -29.63 -3.63 4.76
CA THR A 665 -29.97 -3.80 3.35
C THR A 665 -29.48 -2.62 2.53
N CYS A 666 -29.05 -2.89 1.31
CA CYS A 666 -28.69 -1.89 0.31
C CYS A 666 -28.97 -2.39 -1.10
N GLU A 667 -29.27 -1.46 -2.00
CA GLU A 667 -29.54 -1.80 -3.40
C GLU A 667 -28.27 -2.23 -4.15
N PRO A 668 -28.37 -3.11 -5.16
CA PRO A 668 -27.24 -3.44 -6.01
C PRO A 668 -26.79 -2.21 -6.82
N ALA A 669 -25.48 -2.04 -6.99
CA ALA A 669 -24.95 -1.05 -7.92
C ALA A 669 -25.13 -1.50 -9.37
N THR A 670 -25.55 -0.59 -10.25
CA THR A 670 -25.66 -0.82 -11.70
C THR A 670 -24.36 -0.53 -12.45
N VAL A 671 -23.48 0.28 -11.87
CA VAL A 671 -22.17 0.65 -12.42
C VAL A 671 -21.19 0.89 -11.28
N LEU A 672 -19.93 0.53 -11.51
CA LEU A 672 -18.83 0.77 -10.58
C LEU A 672 -17.77 1.68 -11.20
N PRO A 673 -17.09 2.52 -10.40
CA PRO A 673 -15.87 3.19 -10.83
C PRO A 673 -14.77 2.14 -11.05
N MET A 674 -13.62 2.58 -11.57
CA MET A 674 -12.42 1.78 -11.71
C MET A 674 -12.62 0.56 -12.62
N ALA A 675 -13.64 0.53 -13.48
CA ALA A 675 -13.94 -0.59 -14.37
C ALA A 675 -13.84 -0.19 -15.85
N GLN A 676 -14.97 0.10 -16.49
CA GLN A 676 -15.12 0.37 -17.94
C GLN A 676 -14.18 1.43 -18.51
N ARG A 677 -13.67 2.35 -17.68
CA ARG A 677 -12.75 3.41 -18.08
C ARG A 677 -11.31 2.92 -18.29
N TYR A 678 -10.90 1.87 -17.57
CA TYR A 678 -9.48 1.54 -17.40
C TYR A 678 -9.08 0.24 -18.08
N PHE A 679 -10.00 -0.70 -18.23
CA PHE A 679 -9.72 -2.03 -18.74
C PHE A 679 -10.19 -2.16 -20.18
N LEU A 680 -9.36 -2.84 -20.99
CA LEU A 680 -9.69 -3.10 -22.39
C LEU A 680 -10.73 -4.21 -22.52
N PHE A 681 -10.77 -5.11 -21.52
CA PHE A 681 -11.68 -6.25 -21.40
C PHE A 681 -12.19 -6.35 -19.98
#